data_AF-A0A9Q0B9N9-F1
#
_entry.id   AF-A0A9Q0B9N9-F1
#
_cell.length_a   1.000
_cell.length_b   1.000
_cell.length_c   1.000
_cell.angle_alpha   90.00
_cell.angle_beta   90.00
_cell.angle_gamma   90.00
#
_symmetry.space_group_name_H-M   'P 1'
#
loop_
_entity.id
_entity.type
_entity.pdbx_description
1 polymer ?
#
loop_
_entity_poly.entity_id
_entity_poly.type
_entity_poly.pdbx_seq_one_letter_code
_entity_poly.pdbx_strand_id
1 'polypeptide(L)'
;MAPSRYAAEAVDPKPLAEPLKFAFSGKVAKNRFLKGAMTERLSTWDPKTPTNRGIPTPELINLYRRWGEGDFGVLLSGNVMLDYDQLEAAGNPIIPLDAPFEGERFEGFRKLAEGAKAHGSLLHAQLSHPGRQVEQKINPHPISASDVQLEGDVMGMRFAKPRAMEKEDFEKVIGGFAHAAEYVYKAGFDGVELHGAHGYLLAQFLSPTTNKRTDQYGGSLTNRARIILEIADAIRARVPDPSFSIGIKVNSVEFQDEGFSTEDCRDLCSALEAASFDFVELSGGTYQSLAFEHKRESTKKREAFFLDFAEKIIPQLTKTKAYVTGGLRTVPAMVEALKTVHGIGLARPACNEVDLPRKIIAGEASAAIETLLGEQDFGLTNMLAGTQMRLIGRDQEPLDVSKEKYKDVFMKSLGKWAEAMGKNEDGSKFGYIDIEGLDLHPFGKPIEPSLRVRRAITANDPLLVKRILKSHPRLLHNPDPSPEALSNSNLHLAASLGHLPIAKVLVDHGHEHPDPALNEHHQTALMLAAAAGHTEVVHFLCERTPHVILRRDIRWRDAIMEASRGGHDTVLQILLTYVPEGARAAVQRADLDGNTALHFASSNGNLLVLRTLLAAGADAERRNVWSWTAMSYSATVQAEVYLKGLVTEVERRKMVRQEVEQLKNSVKGAASIKGGAVRVVEEDVEVED
;
A
#
# COMPACT_ATOMS: atom_id res chain seq x y z
N MET A 1 -3.10 7.02 4.55
CA MET A 1 -3.69 7.05 3.20
C MET A 1 -3.27 5.78 2.46
N ALA A 2 -4.17 5.21 1.66
CA ALA A 2 -3.87 4.10 0.75
C ALA A 2 -2.81 4.53 -0.29
N PRO A 3 -2.00 3.60 -0.82
CA PRO A 3 -1.04 3.92 -1.87
C PRO A 3 -1.75 4.40 -3.15
N SER A 4 -1.10 5.29 -3.91
CA SER A 4 -1.58 5.65 -5.25
C SER A 4 -1.41 4.46 -6.19
N ARG A 5 -2.35 4.26 -7.11
CA ARG A 5 -2.34 3.18 -8.10
C ARG A 5 -2.49 3.77 -9.49
N TYR A 6 -2.02 3.04 -10.51
CA TYR A 6 -2.26 3.42 -11.89
C TYR A 6 -3.77 3.53 -12.15
N ALA A 7 -4.17 4.55 -12.89
CA ALA A 7 -5.53 4.69 -13.35
C ALA A 7 -5.88 3.50 -14.25
N ALA A 8 -6.95 2.78 -13.91
CA ALA A 8 -7.40 1.62 -14.65
C ALA A 8 -8.92 1.59 -14.69
N GLU A 9 -9.48 1.25 -15.84
CA GLU A 9 -10.90 0.95 -15.96
C GLU A 9 -11.24 -0.32 -15.17
N ALA A 10 -12.46 -0.38 -14.64
CA ALA A 10 -12.94 -1.57 -13.95
C ALA A 10 -13.28 -2.65 -14.99
N VAL A 11 -12.53 -3.75 -14.97
CA VAL A 11 -12.80 -4.96 -15.76
C VAL A 11 -12.85 -6.18 -14.85
N ASP A 12 -13.53 -7.24 -15.30
CA ASP A 12 -13.60 -8.49 -14.54
C ASP A 12 -12.23 -9.21 -14.52
N PRO A 13 -11.61 -9.42 -13.34
CA PRO A 13 -10.33 -10.11 -13.23
C PRO A 13 -10.45 -11.64 -13.37
N LYS A 14 -11.66 -12.20 -13.51
CA LYS A 14 -11.90 -13.65 -13.57
C LYS A 14 -10.98 -14.42 -14.52
N PRO A 15 -10.66 -13.95 -15.76
CA PRO A 15 -9.72 -14.66 -16.64
C PRO A 15 -8.35 -14.88 -16.01
N LEU A 16 -7.89 -13.95 -15.16
CA LEU A 16 -6.60 -14.06 -14.45
C LEU A 16 -6.66 -15.08 -13.32
N ALA A 17 -7.83 -15.32 -12.73
CA ALA A 17 -8.04 -16.28 -11.65
C ALA A 17 -8.13 -17.74 -12.14
N GLU A 18 -8.28 -17.96 -13.45
CA GLU A 18 -8.42 -19.31 -13.99
C GLU A 18 -7.13 -20.13 -13.87
N PRO A 19 -7.21 -21.41 -13.50
CA PRO A 19 -6.03 -22.27 -13.44
C PRO A 19 -5.43 -22.50 -14.82
N LEU A 20 -4.10 -22.68 -14.88
CA LEU A 20 -3.38 -23.01 -16.10
C LEU A 20 -2.71 -24.38 -15.98
N LYS A 21 -3.15 -25.33 -16.81
CA LYS A 21 -2.59 -26.67 -16.87
C LYS A 21 -1.40 -26.75 -17.82
N PHE A 22 -0.30 -27.34 -17.34
CA PHE A 22 0.87 -27.69 -18.12
C PHE A 22 0.74 -29.09 -18.70
N ALA A 23 0.91 -29.20 -20.01
CA ALA A 23 0.52 -30.39 -20.75
C ALA A 23 1.49 -31.57 -20.58
N PHE A 24 2.80 -31.30 -20.42
CA PHE A 24 3.82 -32.33 -20.36
C PHE A 24 4.04 -32.81 -18.92
N SER A 25 4.17 -31.89 -17.95
CA SER A 25 4.27 -32.25 -16.53
C SER A 25 2.96 -32.64 -15.87
N GLY A 26 1.83 -32.24 -16.45
CA GLY A 26 0.51 -32.43 -15.82
C GLY A 26 0.26 -31.52 -14.61
N LYS A 27 1.22 -30.67 -14.23
CA LYS A 27 1.08 -29.68 -13.16
C LYS A 27 0.01 -28.63 -13.53
N VAL A 28 -0.58 -28.02 -12.51
CA VAL A 28 -1.60 -26.98 -12.68
C VAL A 28 -1.22 -25.78 -11.83
N ALA A 29 -0.91 -24.65 -12.47
CA ALA A 29 -0.82 -23.38 -11.79
C ALA A 29 -2.24 -22.94 -11.39
N LYS A 30 -2.43 -22.52 -10.14
CA LYS A 30 -3.76 -22.19 -9.60
C LYS A 30 -4.44 -20.98 -10.26
N ASN A 31 -3.66 -20.11 -10.90
CA ASN A 31 -4.14 -18.94 -11.64
C ASN A 31 -3.13 -18.55 -12.74
N ARG A 32 -3.42 -17.47 -13.48
CA ARG A 32 -2.61 -17.03 -14.64
C ARG A 32 -1.41 -16.13 -14.29
N PHE A 33 -1.15 -15.88 -13.01
CA PHE A 33 -0.05 -15.03 -12.57
C PHE A 33 1.26 -15.82 -12.39
N LEU A 34 2.33 -15.30 -12.97
CA LEU A 34 3.70 -15.72 -12.75
C LEU A 34 4.47 -14.59 -12.08
N LYS A 35 5.20 -14.89 -11.01
CA LYS A 35 6.22 -13.97 -10.48
C LYS A 35 7.46 -14.13 -11.33
N GLY A 36 7.82 -13.07 -12.05
CA GLY A 36 8.99 -13.06 -12.93
C GLY A 36 10.29 -13.16 -12.13
N ALA A 37 11.29 -13.80 -12.71
CA ALA A 37 12.62 -13.91 -12.12
C ALA A 37 13.24 -12.51 -11.93
N MET A 38 13.80 -12.28 -10.74
CA MET A 38 14.48 -11.05 -10.36
C MET A 38 15.67 -11.42 -9.48
N THR A 39 16.86 -10.93 -9.81
CA THR A 39 18.05 -11.12 -8.97
C THR A 39 17.80 -10.55 -7.58
N GLU A 40 17.82 -11.40 -6.55
CA GLU A 40 17.48 -11.00 -5.18
C GLU A 40 18.68 -10.49 -4.40
N ARG A 41 19.87 -11.01 -4.68
CA ARG A 41 21.12 -10.74 -3.94
C ARG A 41 21.01 -10.96 -2.43
N LEU A 42 20.28 -12.03 -2.05
CA LEU A 42 20.02 -12.42 -0.65
C LEU A 42 20.60 -13.80 -0.30
N SER A 43 21.49 -14.38 -1.12
CA SER A 43 22.29 -15.53 -0.68
C SER A 43 23.60 -15.06 -0.06
N THR A 44 24.29 -15.94 0.66
CA THR A 44 25.59 -15.63 1.25
C THR A 44 26.60 -15.16 0.20
N TRP A 45 27.51 -14.28 0.60
CA TRP A 45 28.58 -13.78 -0.24
C TRP A 45 29.88 -13.74 0.55
N ASP A 46 30.94 -14.24 -0.07
CA ASP A 46 32.29 -14.19 0.46
C ASP A 46 33.26 -13.91 -0.70
N PRO A 47 33.92 -12.75 -0.73
CA PRO A 47 34.84 -12.41 -1.81
C PRO A 47 36.07 -13.33 -1.86
N LYS A 48 36.44 -13.97 -0.75
CA LYS A 48 37.69 -14.74 -0.60
C LYS A 48 37.49 -16.25 -0.68
N THR A 49 36.38 -16.76 -0.15
CA THR A 49 36.12 -18.20 -0.08
C THR A 49 34.93 -18.59 -0.98
N PRO A 50 35.18 -19.08 -2.21
CA PRO A 50 34.13 -19.38 -3.18
C PRO A 50 33.03 -20.31 -2.66
N THR A 51 33.39 -21.36 -1.91
CA THR A 51 32.45 -22.34 -1.36
C THR A 51 31.45 -21.77 -0.36
N ASN A 52 31.75 -20.61 0.24
CA ASN A 52 30.84 -19.89 1.13
C ASN A 52 29.79 -19.05 0.38
N ARG A 53 29.90 -18.90 -0.94
CA ARG A 53 28.98 -18.09 -1.76
C ARG A 53 27.68 -18.83 -2.06
N GLY A 54 26.58 -18.10 -2.17
CA GLY A 54 25.34 -18.57 -2.78
C GLY A 54 24.53 -19.57 -1.96
N ILE A 55 24.74 -19.65 -0.65
CA ILE A 55 23.89 -20.43 0.26
C ILE A 55 22.63 -19.59 0.52
N PRO A 56 21.41 -20.12 0.31
CA PRO A 56 20.18 -19.39 0.60
C PRO A 56 20.09 -18.95 2.07
N THR A 57 19.94 -17.65 2.33
CA THR A 57 19.81 -17.13 3.70
C THR A 57 18.37 -17.21 4.21
N PRO A 58 18.13 -17.04 5.53
CA PRO A 58 16.79 -16.88 6.07
C PRO A 58 15.99 -15.76 5.41
N GLU A 59 16.61 -14.64 5.03
CA GLU A 59 15.90 -13.56 4.33
C GLU A 59 15.41 -13.99 2.95
N LEU A 60 16.21 -14.74 2.18
CA LEU A 60 15.79 -15.25 0.87
C LEU A 60 14.63 -16.25 1.02
N ILE A 61 14.73 -17.18 1.97
CA ILE A 61 13.67 -18.15 2.27
C ILE A 61 12.37 -17.41 2.64
N ASN A 62 12.48 -16.38 3.47
CA ASN A 62 11.34 -15.60 3.90
C ASN A 62 10.69 -14.79 2.77
N LEU A 63 11.50 -14.21 1.87
CA LEU A 63 11.02 -13.53 0.67
C LEU A 63 10.13 -14.46 -0.19
N TYR A 64 10.59 -15.69 -0.43
CA TYR A 64 9.82 -16.67 -1.20
C TYR A 64 8.56 -17.14 -0.47
N ARG A 65 8.59 -17.28 0.86
CA ARG A 65 7.39 -17.52 1.66
C ARG A 65 6.34 -16.42 1.47
N ARG A 66 6.75 -15.15 1.52
CA ARG A 66 5.84 -14.00 1.32
C ARG A 66 5.23 -13.94 -0.08
N TRP A 67 6.01 -14.27 -1.12
CA TRP A 67 5.44 -14.42 -2.45
C TRP A 67 4.51 -15.65 -2.59
N GLY A 68 4.78 -16.73 -1.86
CA GLY A 68 3.86 -17.88 -1.74
C GLY A 68 2.49 -17.48 -1.19
N GLU A 69 2.48 -16.69 -0.11
CA GLU A 69 1.27 -16.10 0.50
C GLU A 69 0.51 -15.15 -0.44
N GLY A 70 1.21 -14.59 -1.44
CA GLY A 70 0.71 -13.61 -2.40
C GLY A 70 -0.23 -14.15 -3.48
N ASP A 71 -0.45 -15.46 -3.48
CA ASP A 71 -1.36 -16.17 -4.38
C ASP A 71 -0.93 -16.18 -5.86
N PHE A 72 0.37 -16.23 -6.16
CA PHE A 72 0.86 -16.46 -7.53
C PHE A 72 0.60 -17.90 -8.01
N GLY A 73 0.29 -18.09 -9.29
CA GLY A 73 0.19 -19.42 -9.90
C GLY A 73 1.54 -20.10 -10.05
N VAL A 74 2.54 -19.36 -10.52
CA VAL A 74 3.94 -19.79 -10.66
C VAL A 74 4.88 -18.77 -10.01
N LEU A 75 5.87 -19.25 -9.29
CA LEU A 75 6.98 -18.47 -8.75
C LEU A 75 8.26 -18.89 -9.44
N LEU A 76 8.97 -17.92 -10.03
CA LEU A 76 10.32 -18.13 -10.53
C LEU A 76 11.34 -17.61 -9.53
N SER A 77 12.38 -18.41 -9.27
CA SER A 77 13.55 -17.89 -8.57
C SER A 77 14.23 -16.77 -9.37
N GLY A 78 15.07 -15.94 -8.74
CA GLY A 78 16.11 -15.23 -9.47
C GLY A 78 17.18 -16.19 -9.99
N ASN A 79 18.27 -15.62 -10.51
CA ASN A 79 19.36 -16.38 -11.12
C ASN A 79 20.01 -17.37 -10.14
N VAL A 80 19.82 -18.68 -10.37
CA VAL A 80 20.57 -19.75 -9.71
C VAL A 80 21.77 -20.09 -10.59
N MET A 81 22.96 -19.74 -10.11
CA MET A 81 24.20 -19.92 -10.87
C MET A 81 24.75 -21.34 -10.72
N LEU A 82 25.46 -21.79 -11.75
CA LEU A 82 25.99 -23.16 -11.83
C LEU A 82 27.44 -23.30 -11.35
N ASP A 83 28.11 -22.20 -11.04
CA ASP A 83 29.49 -22.20 -10.55
C ASP A 83 29.77 -20.95 -9.70
N TYR A 84 30.81 -20.99 -8.88
CA TYR A 84 31.17 -19.94 -7.93
C TYR A 84 31.82 -18.71 -8.55
N ASP A 85 32.37 -18.84 -9.75
CA ASP A 85 33.02 -17.78 -10.53
C ASP A 85 32.26 -17.43 -11.82
N GLN A 86 31.11 -18.05 -12.06
CA GLN A 86 30.22 -17.75 -13.18
C GLN A 86 28.97 -17.05 -12.65
N LEU A 87 29.11 -15.81 -12.18
CA LEU A 87 28.04 -15.08 -11.48
C LEU A 87 27.47 -13.92 -12.29
N GLU A 88 26.17 -13.70 -12.16
CA GLU A 88 25.52 -12.45 -12.60
C GLU A 88 25.76 -11.35 -11.55
N ALA A 89 25.62 -11.68 -10.27
CA ALA A 89 25.86 -10.76 -9.16
C ALA A 89 26.27 -11.46 -7.87
N ALA A 90 26.97 -10.71 -7.02
CA ALA A 90 27.21 -11.10 -5.63
C ALA A 90 25.88 -11.32 -4.89
N GLY A 91 25.78 -12.46 -4.18
CA GLY A 91 24.57 -12.86 -3.45
C GLY A 91 23.52 -13.60 -4.30
N ASN A 92 23.83 -13.99 -5.55
CA ASN A 92 23.01 -14.99 -6.25
C ASN A 92 23.08 -16.34 -5.51
N PRO A 93 22.00 -17.13 -5.47
CA PRO A 93 22.07 -18.54 -5.11
C PRO A 93 22.94 -19.33 -6.11
N ILE A 94 23.69 -20.32 -5.63
CA ILE A 94 24.64 -21.10 -6.46
C ILE A 94 24.47 -22.58 -6.16
N ILE A 95 24.41 -23.41 -7.21
CA ILE A 95 24.46 -24.87 -7.15
C ILE A 95 25.58 -25.34 -8.10
N PRO A 96 26.81 -25.55 -7.59
CA PRO A 96 27.90 -26.07 -8.40
C PRO A 96 27.67 -27.54 -8.80
N LEU A 97 28.37 -28.00 -9.84
CA LEU A 97 28.26 -29.36 -10.38
C LEU A 97 28.52 -30.49 -9.35
N ASP A 98 29.32 -30.20 -8.32
CA ASP A 98 29.72 -31.13 -7.27
C ASP A 98 28.94 -30.92 -5.94
N ALA A 99 27.87 -30.10 -5.95
CA ALA A 99 27.08 -29.83 -4.76
C ALA A 99 26.46 -31.13 -4.20
N PRO A 100 26.66 -31.44 -2.91
CA PRO A 100 26.00 -32.60 -2.31
C PRO A 100 24.51 -32.34 -2.11
N PHE A 101 23.68 -33.38 -2.24
CA PHE A 101 22.24 -33.34 -1.96
C PHE A 101 21.92 -33.31 -0.44
N GLU A 102 22.78 -32.67 0.34
CA GLU A 102 22.72 -32.54 1.80
C GLU A 102 23.50 -31.29 2.25
N GLY A 103 23.45 -30.99 3.54
CA GLY A 103 24.15 -29.84 4.13
C GLY A 103 23.40 -28.52 3.98
N GLU A 104 24.03 -27.44 4.45
CA GLU A 104 23.38 -26.14 4.65
C GLU A 104 22.79 -25.56 3.35
N ARG A 105 23.52 -25.69 2.23
CA ARG A 105 23.05 -25.23 0.92
C ARG A 105 21.79 -25.98 0.49
N PHE A 106 21.79 -27.30 0.59
CA PHE A 106 20.64 -28.13 0.19
C PHE A 106 19.42 -27.82 1.07
N GLU A 107 19.65 -27.73 2.38
CA GLU A 107 18.61 -27.37 3.35
C GLU A 107 18.05 -25.96 3.11
N GLY A 108 18.89 -25.01 2.68
CA GLY A 108 18.44 -23.67 2.27
C GLY A 108 17.48 -23.70 1.10
N PHE A 109 17.82 -24.44 0.03
CA PHE A 109 16.92 -24.63 -1.12
C PHE A 109 15.65 -25.40 -0.75
N ARG A 110 15.75 -26.42 0.11
CA ARG A 110 14.59 -27.18 0.59
C ARG A 110 13.59 -26.28 1.34
N LYS A 111 14.08 -25.47 2.29
CA LYS A 111 13.24 -24.52 3.03
C LYS A 111 12.63 -23.44 2.15
N LEU A 112 13.37 -22.98 1.14
CA LEU A 112 12.86 -22.04 0.13
C LEU A 112 11.68 -22.67 -0.62
N ALA A 113 11.81 -23.91 -1.08
CA ALA A 113 10.74 -24.64 -1.76
C ALA A 113 9.51 -24.82 -0.87
N GLU A 114 9.70 -25.25 0.38
CA GLU A 114 8.62 -25.41 1.36
C GLU A 114 7.85 -24.10 1.58
N GLY A 115 8.56 -22.99 1.81
CA GLY A 115 7.95 -21.69 2.05
C GLY A 115 7.18 -21.17 0.84
N ALA A 116 7.77 -21.24 -0.36
CA ALA A 116 7.15 -20.74 -1.57
C ALA A 116 5.85 -21.49 -1.94
N LYS A 117 5.83 -22.80 -1.70
CA LYS A 117 4.77 -23.70 -2.18
C LYS A 117 3.66 -23.94 -1.15
N ALA A 118 3.82 -23.47 0.09
CA ALA A 118 2.88 -23.71 1.19
C ALA A 118 1.42 -23.35 0.87
N HIS A 119 1.20 -22.42 -0.07
CA HIS A 119 -0.12 -21.95 -0.50
C HIS A 119 -0.49 -22.37 -1.93
N GLY A 120 0.17 -23.39 -2.49
CA GLY A 120 -0.22 -24.01 -3.77
C GLY A 120 0.34 -23.34 -5.03
N SER A 121 1.30 -22.41 -4.89
CA SER A 121 2.08 -21.90 -6.02
C SER A 121 3.03 -22.98 -6.52
N LEU A 122 3.25 -23.08 -7.83
CA LEU A 122 4.35 -23.89 -8.38
C LEU A 122 5.66 -23.10 -8.26
N LEU A 123 6.75 -23.76 -7.86
CA LEU A 123 8.07 -23.12 -7.79
C LEU A 123 9.04 -23.71 -8.82
N HIS A 124 9.63 -22.83 -9.63
CA HIS A 124 10.68 -23.18 -10.58
C HIS A 124 11.96 -22.41 -10.29
N ALA A 125 13.10 -23.13 -10.28
CA ALA A 125 14.41 -22.49 -10.19
C ALA A 125 14.82 -21.99 -11.58
N GLN A 126 15.10 -20.70 -11.72
CA GLN A 126 15.72 -20.17 -12.93
C GLN A 126 17.22 -20.49 -12.92
N LEU A 127 17.62 -21.47 -13.72
CA LEU A 127 19.02 -21.86 -13.87
C LEU A 127 19.69 -20.96 -14.89
N SER A 128 20.84 -20.40 -14.50
CA SER A 128 21.51 -19.34 -15.24
C SER A 128 23.02 -19.54 -15.34
N HIS A 129 23.57 -19.14 -16.48
CA HIS A 129 25.02 -19.04 -16.70
C HIS A 129 25.31 -17.72 -17.44
N PRO A 130 26.18 -16.84 -16.91
CA PRO A 130 26.31 -15.48 -17.41
C PRO A 130 27.04 -15.42 -18.76
N GLY A 131 27.86 -16.44 -19.05
CA GLY A 131 28.67 -16.52 -20.27
C GLY A 131 29.59 -15.30 -20.34
N ARG A 132 29.60 -14.59 -21.47
CA ARG A 132 30.41 -13.36 -21.64
C ARG A 132 30.01 -12.17 -20.73
N GLN A 133 28.91 -12.25 -19.98
CA GLN A 133 28.39 -11.17 -19.13
C GLN A 133 28.73 -11.35 -17.64
N VAL A 134 29.70 -12.21 -17.29
CA VAL A 134 30.29 -12.21 -15.95
C VAL A 134 31.29 -11.07 -15.82
N GLU A 135 31.23 -10.34 -14.71
CA GLU A 135 32.13 -9.23 -14.46
C GLU A 135 33.60 -9.73 -14.44
N GLN A 136 34.50 -9.00 -15.10
CA GLN A 136 35.90 -9.36 -15.24
C GLN A 136 36.61 -9.61 -13.89
N LYS A 137 36.18 -8.90 -12.82
CA LYS A 137 36.75 -9.08 -11.48
C LYS A 137 36.38 -10.42 -10.84
N ILE A 138 35.27 -11.04 -11.26
CA ILE A 138 34.83 -12.36 -10.81
C ILE A 138 35.47 -13.43 -11.67
N ASN A 139 35.44 -13.25 -13.00
CA ASN A 139 36.08 -14.16 -13.93
C ASN A 139 36.76 -13.41 -15.09
N PRO A 140 38.11 -13.41 -15.13
CA PRO A 140 38.85 -12.75 -16.21
C PRO A 140 38.90 -13.56 -17.52
N HIS A 141 38.43 -14.81 -17.52
CA HIS A 141 38.47 -15.74 -18.65
C HIS A 141 37.10 -16.41 -18.88
N PRO A 142 36.05 -15.62 -19.18
CA PRO A 142 34.72 -16.18 -19.36
C PRO A 142 34.62 -17.07 -20.60
N ILE A 143 33.60 -17.93 -20.62
CA ILE A 143 33.24 -18.76 -21.77
C ILE A 143 31.98 -18.23 -22.45
N SER A 144 31.86 -18.47 -23.75
CA SER A 144 30.72 -18.07 -24.58
C SER A 144 30.61 -18.99 -25.81
N ALA A 145 29.56 -18.83 -26.61
CA ALA A 145 29.45 -19.49 -27.91
C ALA A 145 30.66 -19.18 -28.81
N SER A 146 31.13 -17.93 -28.81
CA SER A 146 32.30 -17.46 -29.57
C SER A 146 33.05 -16.37 -28.80
N ASP A 147 34.23 -15.98 -29.28
CA ASP A 147 35.12 -15.01 -28.63
C ASP A 147 34.70 -13.54 -28.81
N VAL A 148 33.39 -13.28 -28.87
CA VAL A 148 32.82 -11.94 -29.08
C VAL A 148 32.66 -11.23 -27.73
N GLN A 149 33.46 -10.19 -27.48
CA GLN A 149 33.41 -9.42 -26.24
C GLN A 149 32.14 -8.56 -26.13
N LEU A 150 31.63 -8.39 -24.90
CA LEU A 150 30.73 -7.30 -24.58
C LEU A 150 31.55 -6.05 -24.24
N GLU A 151 31.68 -5.14 -25.19
CA GLU A 151 32.41 -3.89 -25.00
C GLU A 151 31.59 -2.84 -24.25
N GLY A 152 32.29 -1.97 -23.51
CA GLY A 152 31.70 -0.87 -22.75
C GLY A 152 31.67 -1.08 -21.24
N ASP A 153 31.20 -0.04 -20.54
CA ASP A 153 30.89 -0.08 -19.12
C ASP A 153 29.37 -0.08 -18.99
N VAL A 154 28.81 -1.15 -18.43
CA VAL A 154 27.37 -1.28 -18.25
C VAL A 154 27.08 -1.29 -16.76
N MET A 155 26.47 -0.22 -16.26
CA MET A 155 26.13 -0.06 -14.84
C MET A 155 27.34 -0.22 -13.89
N GLY A 156 28.53 0.22 -14.30
CA GLY A 156 29.76 0.11 -13.51
C GLY A 156 30.47 -1.24 -13.65
N MET A 157 29.96 -2.16 -14.49
CA MET A 157 30.57 -3.46 -14.74
C MET A 157 31.35 -3.46 -16.06
N ARG A 158 32.51 -4.12 -16.04
CA ARG A 158 33.33 -4.39 -17.21
C ARG A 158 33.43 -5.89 -17.44
N PHE A 159 33.40 -6.29 -18.70
CA PHE A 159 33.37 -7.69 -19.11
C PHE A 159 34.63 -8.05 -19.88
N ALA A 160 35.26 -9.16 -19.50
CA ALA A 160 36.42 -9.69 -20.19
C ALA A 160 36.04 -10.30 -21.55
N LYS A 161 37.00 -10.37 -22.48
CA LYS A 161 36.81 -11.09 -23.74
C LYS A 161 36.65 -12.59 -23.44
N PRO A 162 35.56 -13.24 -23.88
CA PRO A 162 35.37 -14.65 -23.63
C PRO A 162 36.22 -15.52 -24.57
N ARG A 163 36.46 -16.78 -24.17
CA ARG A 163 36.89 -17.85 -25.07
C ARG A 163 35.65 -18.58 -25.61
N ALA A 164 35.73 -19.04 -26.86
CA ALA A 164 34.72 -19.93 -27.42
C ALA A 164 34.73 -21.29 -26.68
N MET A 165 33.56 -21.81 -26.30
CA MET A 165 33.46 -23.09 -25.61
C MET A 165 34.05 -24.25 -26.44
N GLU A 166 34.81 -25.10 -25.77
CA GLU A 166 35.34 -26.37 -26.25
C GLU A 166 34.53 -27.54 -25.70
N LYS A 167 34.84 -28.76 -26.14
CA LYS A 167 34.04 -29.95 -25.83
C LYS A 167 33.84 -30.16 -24.33
N GLU A 168 34.90 -30.00 -23.54
CA GLU A 168 34.88 -30.15 -22.08
C GLU A 168 34.00 -29.07 -21.41
N ASP A 169 33.93 -27.86 -22.00
CA ASP A 169 33.05 -26.81 -21.51
C ASP A 169 31.58 -27.17 -21.73
N PHE A 170 31.23 -27.74 -22.89
CA PHE A 170 29.87 -28.24 -23.12
C PHE A 170 29.49 -29.33 -22.13
N GLU A 171 30.36 -30.31 -21.88
CA GLU A 171 30.12 -31.38 -20.91
C GLU A 171 29.88 -30.82 -19.50
N LYS A 172 30.69 -29.84 -19.07
CA LYS A 172 30.53 -29.16 -17.77
C LYS A 172 29.25 -28.33 -17.69
N VAL A 173 28.95 -27.53 -18.70
CA VAL A 173 27.75 -26.68 -18.71
C VAL A 173 26.48 -27.52 -18.73
N ILE A 174 26.37 -28.49 -19.65
CA ILE A 174 25.23 -29.39 -19.76
C ILE A 174 25.08 -30.20 -18.46
N GLY A 175 26.19 -30.76 -17.96
CA GLY A 175 26.22 -31.47 -16.69
C GLY A 175 25.82 -30.60 -15.50
N GLY A 176 26.21 -29.31 -15.49
CA GLY A 176 25.90 -28.35 -14.45
C GLY A 176 24.40 -28.04 -14.39
N PHE A 177 23.79 -27.72 -15.54
CA PHE A 177 22.34 -27.53 -15.63
C PHE A 177 21.58 -28.79 -15.18
N ALA A 178 22.00 -29.96 -15.65
CA ALA A 178 21.35 -31.23 -15.28
C ALA A 178 21.50 -31.56 -13.79
N HIS A 179 22.68 -31.28 -13.19
CA HIS A 179 22.90 -31.47 -11.75
C HIS A 179 22.05 -30.50 -10.94
N ALA A 180 22.04 -29.21 -11.28
CA ALA A 180 21.27 -28.20 -10.57
C ALA A 180 19.75 -28.49 -10.66
N ALA A 181 19.26 -29.01 -11.78
CA ALA A 181 17.88 -29.45 -11.92
C ALA A 181 17.54 -30.64 -11.00
N GLU A 182 18.40 -31.66 -10.95
CA GLU A 182 18.25 -32.78 -10.01
C GLU A 182 18.30 -32.32 -8.55
N TYR A 183 19.17 -31.35 -8.26
CA TYR A 183 19.34 -30.76 -6.94
C TYR A 183 18.06 -30.10 -6.43
N VAL A 184 17.46 -29.21 -7.24
CA VAL A 184 16.23 -28.53 -6.86
C VAL A 184 15.02 -29.44 -6.89
N TYR A 185 15.00 -30.45 -7.79
CA TYR A 185 13.98 -31.51 -7.76
C TYR A 185 13.98 -32.22 -6.40
N LYS A 186 15.15 -32.69 -5.93
CA LYS A 186 15.29 -33.33 -4.61
C LYS A 186 15.00 -32.38 -3.45
N ALA A 187 15.25 -31.08 -3.62
CA ALA A 187 14.88 -30.06 -2.66
C ALA A 187 13.37 -29.72 -2.65
N GLY A 188 12.58 -30.25 -3.58
CA GLY A 188 11.11 -30.12 -3.61
C GLY A 188 10.55 -29.06 -4.56
N PHE A 189 11.35 -28.53 -5.48
CA PHE A 189 10.87 -27.64 -6.55
C PHE A 189 9.98 -28.41 -7.55
N ASP A 190 9.05 -27.72 -8.21
CA ASP A 190 8.19 -28.33 -9.24
C ASP A 190 8.85 -28.39 -10.61
N GLY A 191 9.92 -27.62 -10.82
CA GLY A 191 10.59 -27.54 -12.10
C GLY A 191 11.77 -26.60 -12.13
N VAL A 192 12.27 -26.37 -13.34
CA VAL A 192 13.29 -25.37 -13.66
C VAL A 192 12.85 -24.49 -14.81
N GLU A 193 13.34 -23.26 -14.83
CA GLU A 193 13.34 -22.41 -16.01
C GLU A 193 14.77 -22.25 -16.51
N LEU A 194 15.03 -22.56 -17.77
CA LEU A 194 16.32 -22.28 -18.40
C LEU A 194 16.40 -20.80 -18.79
N HIS A 195 17.47 -20.10 -18.42
CA HIS A 195 17.62 -18.69 -18.80
C HIS A 195 18.25 -18.53 -20.20
N GLY A 196 17.41 -18.53 -21.24
CA GLY A 196 17.75 -18.31 -22.65
C GLY A 196 17.58 -16.88 -23.16
N ALA A 197 17.75 -15.87 -22.28
CA ALA A 197 17.41 -14.48 -22.55
C ALA A 197 18.46 -13.51 -22.00
N HIS A 198 18.26 -12.20 -22.19
CA HIS A 198 19.05 -11.11 -21.59
C HIS A 198 20.56 -11.13 -21.88
N GLY A 199 20.98 -11.83 -22.93
CA GLY A 199 22.38 -11.90 -23.34
C GLY A 199 23.25 -12.85 -22.51
N TYR A 200 22.66 -13.70 -21.66
CA TYR A 200 23.38 -14.77 -20.94
C TYR A 200 23.74 -15.95 -21.86
N LEU A 201 24.44 -16.97 -21.34
CA LEU A 201 25.10 -17.98 -22.16
C LEU A 201 24.18 -18.63 -23.21
N LEU A 202 22.99 -19.09 -22.81
CA LEU A 202 22.07 -19.73 -23.73
C LEU A 202 21.56 -18.75 -24.80
N ALA A 203 21.33 -17.48 -24.44
CA ALA A 203 21.03 -16.42 -25.41
C ALA A 203 22.22 -16.14 -26.35
N GLN A 204 23.46 -16.23 -25.85
CA GLN A 204 24.67 -16.06 -26.66
C GLN A 204 24.82 -17.17 -27.71
N PHE A 205 24.33 -18.39 -27.44
CA PHE A 205 24.25 -19.43 -28.45
C PHE A 205 23.12 -19.19 -29.45
N LEU A 206 21.96 -18.74 -28.97
CA LEU A 206 20.81 -18.45 -29.81
C LEU A 206 21.07 -17.26 -30.75
N SER A 207 21.83 -16.26 -30.36
CA SER A 207 22.01 -15.04 -31.17
C SER A 207 23.12 -15.19 -32.22
N PRO A 208 22.88 -14.81 -33.49
CA PRO A 208 23.91 -14.90 -34.53
C PRO A 208 24.94 -13.77 -34.42
N THR A 209 24.69 -12.74 -33.61
CA THR A 209 25.65 -11.64 -33.37
C THR A 209 26.76 -12.07 -32.40
N THR A 210 26.46 -13.03 -31.53
CA THR A 210 27.39 -13.55 -30.52
C THR A 210 27.85 -14.98 -30.78
N ASN A 211 27.06 -15.79 -31.51
CA ASN A 211 27.45 -17.11 -31.98
C ASN A 211 27.98 -17.07 -33.42
N LYS A 212 29.30 -17.10 -33.56
CA LYS A 212 30.02 -17.14 -34.84
C LYS A 212 30.60 -18.53 -35.14
N ARG A 213 30.13 -19.58 -34.45
CA ARG A 213 30.63 -20.94 -34.64
C ARG A 213 30.23 -21.49 -36.00
N THR A 214 31.08 -22.36 -36.54
CA THR A 214 30.87 -23.10 -37.79
C THR A 214 30.69 -24.60 -37.58
N ASP A 215 30.72 -25.06 -36.34
CA ASP A 215 30.46 -26.44 -35.95
C ASP A 215 28.96 -26.70 -35.71
N GLN A 216 28.64 -27.85 -35.10
CA GLN A 216 27.26 -28.27 -34.84
C GLN A 216 26.49 -27.37 -33.86
N TYR A 217 27.14 -26.39 -33.22
CA TYR A 217 26.51 -25.45 -32.29
C TYR A 217 26.36 -24.03 -32.87
N GLY A 218 26.68 -23.80 -34.16
CA GLY A 218 26.51 -22.50 -34.81
C GLY A 218 25.93 -22.56 -36.22
N GLY A 219 25.72 -21.38 -36.82
CA GLY A 219 25.07 -21.21 -38.11
C GLY A 219 23.54 -21.29 -38.00
N SER A 220 22.93 -22.40 -38.43
CA SER A 220 21.47 -22.55 -38.46
C SER A 220 20.85 -22.42 -37.06
N LEU A 221 19.56 -22.04 -36.97
CA LEU A 221 18.83 -22.02 -35.70
C LEU A 221 18.86 -23.37 -34.99
N THR A 222 18.69 -24.48 -35.73
CA THR A 222 18.77 -25.84 -35.17
C THR A 222 20.10 -26.10 -34.44
N ASN A 223 21.21 -25.65 -35.02
CA ASN A 223 22.52 -25.78 -34.39
C ASN A 223 22.67 -24.82 -33.20
N ARG A 224 22.26 -23.56 -33.35
CA ARG A 224 22.30 -22.55 -32.27
C ARG A 224 21.48 -22.97 -31.05
N ALA A 225 20.34 -23.61 -31.26
CA ALA A 225 19.45 -24.11 -30.21
C ALA A 225 19.90 -25.45 -29.61
N ARG A 226 20.86 -26.15 -30.22
CA ARG A 226 21.25 -27.53 -29.85
C ARG A 226 21.60 -27.69 -28.38
N ILE A 227 22.40 -26.78 -27.82
CA ILE A 227 22.81 -26.83 -26.41
C ILE A 227 21.60 -26.81 -25.46
N ILE A 228 20.53 -26.08 -25.79
CA ILE A 228 19.31 -26.01 -24.97
C ILE A 228 18.59 -27.36 -24.97
N LEU A 229 18.52 -28.01 -26.13
CA LEU A 229 17.88 -29.32 -26.27
C LEU A 229 18.70 -30.41 -25.55
N GLU A 230 20.02 -30.38 -25.69
CA GLU A 230 20.91 -31.31 -24.97
C GLU A 230 20.85 -31.11 -23.45
N ILE A 231 20.70 -29.86 -22.96
CA ILE A 231 20.43 -29.59 -21.55
C ILE A 231 19.10 -30.22 -21.12
N ALA A 232 18.02 -30.04 -21.90
CA ALA A 232 16.72 -30.61 -21.57
C ALA A 232 16.76 -32.15 -21.51
N ASP A 233 17.45 -32.78 -22.46
CA ASP A 233 17.66 -34.24 -22.48
C ASP A 233 18.47 -34.71 -21.27
N ALA A 234 19.55 -34.00 -20.92
CA ALA A 234 20.37 -34.31 -19.76
C ALA A 234 19.61 -34.14 -18.43
N ILE A 235 18.75 -33.13 -18.32
CA ILE A 235 17.87 -32.93 -17.16
C ILE A 235 16.90 -34.12 -17.03
N ARG A 236 16.21 -34.50 -18.12
CA ARG A 236 15.28 -35.63 -18.10
C ARG A 236 15.97 -36.96 -17.78
N ALA A 237 17.22 -37.14 -18.22
CA ALA A 237 18.00 -38.32 -17.91
C ALA A 237 18.33 -38.42 -16.40
N ARG A 238 18.58 -37.28 -15.73
CA ARG A 238 18.84 -37.24 -14.28
C ARG A 238 17.60 -37.18 -13.41
N VAL A 239 16.50 -36.63 -13.94
CA VAL A 239 15.20 -36.51 -13.26
C VAL A 239 14.15 -37.27 -14.07
N PRO A 240 14.06 -38.61 -13.92
CA PRO A 240 13.11 -39.44 -14.64
C PRO A 240 11.68 -39.38 -14.05
N ASP A 241 11.29 -38.21 -13.51
CA ASP A 241 9.91 -37.91 -13.11
C ASP A 241 9.28 -37.01 -14.17
N PRO A 242 8.30 -37.51 -14.95
CA PRO A 242 7.65 -36.69 -15.98
C PRO A 242 6.89 -35.50 -15.40
N SER A 243 6.58 -35.48 -14.09
CA SER A 243 5.91 -34.36 -13.43
C SER A 243 6.83 -33.18 -13.13
N PHE A 244 8.15 -33.35 -13.29
CA PHE A 244 9.10 -32.26 -13.14
C PHE A 244 9.09 -31.37 -14.39
N SER A 245 8.71 -30.11 -14.18
CA SER A 245 8.42 -29.17 -15.25
C SER A 245 9.68 -28.49 -15.77
N ILE A 246 9.82 -28.35 -17.09
CA ILE A 246 10.90 -27.58 -17.72
C ILE A 246 10.28 -26.42 -18.49
N GLY A 247 10.65 -25.20 -18.11
CA GLY A 247 10.35 -23.98 -18.83
C GLY A 247 11.61 -23.30 -19.37
N ILE A 248 11.43 -22.26 -20.17
CA ILE A 248 12.55 -21.43 -20.66
C ILE A 248 12.12 -19.98 -20.83
N LYS A 249 13.00 -19.06 -20.44
CA LYS A 249 12.88 -17.65 -20.79
C LYS A 249 13.62 -17.38 -22.08
N VAL A 250 12.97 -16.77 -23.05
CA VAL A 250 13.60 -16.38 -24.33
C VAL A 250 13.37 -14.90 -24.63
N ASN A 251 14.33 -14.31 -25.34
CA ASN A 251 14.14 -12.98 -25.90
C ASN A 251 13.16 -13.07 -27.09
N SER A 252 12.18 -12.17 -27.15
CA SER A 252 11.24 -12.10 -28.28
C SER A 252 11.89 -11.54 -29.55
N VAL A 253 12.83 -10.61 -29.39
CA VAL A 253 13.69 -10.03 -30.44
C VAL A 253 14.93 -9.38 -29.82
N GLU A 254 16.05 -9.41 -30.55
CA GLU A 254 17.19 -8.52 -30.29
C GLU A 254 17.06 -7.27 -31.17
N PHE A 255 17.12 -6.07 -30.60
CA PHE A 255 16.97 -4.81 -31.33
C PHE A 255 18.24 -4.39 -32.09
N GLN A 256 19.06 -5.35 -32.49
CA GLN A 256 20.26 -5.17 -33.30
C GLN A 256 19.95 -5.59 -34.74
N ASP A 257 20.45 -4.83 -35.72
CA ASP A 257 20.44 -5.29 -37.11
C ASP A 257 21.19 -6.63 -37.18
N GLU A 258 20.59 -7.65 -37.80
CA GLU A 258 21.06 -9.04 -37.84
C GLU A 258 20.95 -9.86 -36.53
N GLY A 259 20.21 -9.42 -35.51
CA GLY A 259 19.98 -10.16 -34.26
C GLY A 259 19.02 -11.36 -34.34
N PHE A 260 18.75 -11.99 -33.19
CA PHE A 260 17.71 -13.04 -33.06
C PHE A 260 16.33 -12.50 -33.48
N SER A 261 15.74 -13.11 -34.52
CA SER A 261 14.53 -12.63 -35.18
C SER A 261 13.24 -13.21 -34.59
N THR A 262 12.08 -12.66 -34.99
CA THR A 262 10.78 -13.20 -34.59
C THR A 262 10.51 -14.57 -35.23
N GLU A 263 10.96 -14.79 -36.46
CA GLU A 263 10.90 -16.07 -37.14
C GLU A 263 11.76 -17.11 -36.44
N ASP A 264 12.98 -16.73 -36.02
CA ASP A 264 13.83 -17.60 -35.20
C ASP A 264 13.15 -17.96 -33.88
N CYS A 265 12.51 -17.00 -33.21
CA CYS A 265 11.78 -17.22 -31.97
C CYS A 265 10.63 -18.22 -32.16
N ARG A 266 9.87 -18.08 -33.24
CA ARG A 266 8.76 -18.97 -33.60
C ARG A 266 9.24 -20.41 -33.85
N ASP A 267 10.29 -20.55 -34.64
CA ASP A 267 10.84 -21.87 -34.98
C ASP A 267 11.50 -22.51 -33.75
N LEU A 268 12.13 -21.72 -32.88
CA LEU A 268 12.63 -22.17 -31.58
C LEU A 268 11.49 -22.66 -30.69
N CYS A 269 10.39 -21.91 -30.58
CA CYS A 269 9.22 -22.32 -29.79
C CYS A 269 8.64 -23.67 -30.26
N SER A 270 8.63 -23.91 -31.58
CA SER A 270 8.23 -25.21 -32.14
C SER A 270 9.18 -26.34 -31.72
N ALA A 271 10.50 -26.09 -31.74
CA ALA A 271 11.50 -27.06 -31.28
C ALA A 271 11.39 -27.32 -29.76
N LEU A 272 11.10 -26.29 -28.96
CA LEU A 272 10.87 -26.41 -27.51
C LEU A 272 9.61 -27.23 -27.19
N GLU A 273 8.52 -27.05 -27.94
CA GLU A 273 7.31 -27.88 -27.79
C GLU A 273 7.61 -29.35 -28.13
N ALA A 274 8.37 -29.61 -29.21
CA ALA A 274 8.80 -30.96 -29.55
C ALA A 274 9.67 -31.60 -28.45
N ALA A 275 10.51 -30.78 -27.78
CA ALA A 275 11.31 -31.18 -26.62
C ALA A 275 10.51 -31.17 -25.29
N SER A 276 9.18 -31.01 -25.37
CA SER A 276 8.24 -31.12 -24.25
C SER A 276 8.49 -30.10 -23.13
N PHE A 277 8.87 -28.86 -23.47
CA PHE A 277 8.88 -27.73 -22.54
C PHE A 277 7.44 -27.34 -22.17
N ASP A 278 7.14 -27.23 -20.87
CA ASP A 278 5.79 -26.90 -20.39
C ASP A 278 5.41 -25.46 -20.66
N PHE A 279 6.37 -24.54 -20.57
CA PHE A 279 6.13 -23.14 -20.85
C PHE A 279 7.34 -22.42 -21.42
N VAL A 280 7.06 -21.36 -22.18
CA VAL A 280 8.00 -20.34 -22.60
C VAL A 280 7.60 -19.00 -21.99
N GLU A 281 8.53 -18.31 -21.36
CA GLU A 281 8.34 -16.93 -20.93
C GLU A 281 9.00 -15.98 -21.92
N LEU A 282 8.19 -15.15 -22.57
CA LEU A 282 8.65 -14.14 -23.50
C LEU A 282 9.02 -12.86 -22.75
N SER A 283 10.29 -12.48 -22.88
CA SER A 283 10.88 -11.23 -22.38
C SER A 283 11.58 -10.49 -23.52
N GLY A 284 12.14 -9.30 -23.27
CA GLY A 284 12.95 -8.59 -24.26
C GLY A 284 14.04 -7.72 -23.66
N GLY A 285 15.10 -7.49 -24.46
CA GLY A 285 16.26 -6.66 -24.13
C GLY A 285 17.52 -7.47 -23.81
N THR A 286 18.67 -6.79 -23.88
CA THR A 286 19.99 -7.29 -23.45
C THR A 286 20.75 -6.15 -22.74
N TYR A 287 21.88 -6.42 -22.07
CA TYR A 287 22.72 -5.33 -21.52
C TYR A 287 23.28 -4.40 -22.60
N GLN A 288 23.36 -4.83 -23.86
CA GLN A 288 23.78 -4.00 -25.00
C GLN A 288 22.67 -3.10 -25.56
N SER A 289 21.41 -3.49 -25.35
CA SER A 289 20.24 -2.71 -25.75
C SER A 289 19.14 -3.01 -24.75
N LEU A 290 19.08 -2.19 -23.70
CA LEU A 290 17.96 -2.24 -22.76
C LEU A 290 16.70 -1.96 -23.58
N ALA A 291 15.80 -2.94 -23.68
CA ALA A 291 14.57 -2.84 -24.46
C ALA A 291 13.68 -1.63 -24.10
N PHE A 292 13.99 -0.96 -22.99
CA PHE A 292 13.21 0.10 -22.37
C PHE A 292 13.50 1.52 -22.91
N GLU A 293 14.69 1.79 -23.47
CA GLU A 293 15.10 3.19 -23.76
C GLU A 293 14.71 3.72 -25.15
N HIS A 294 14.33 2.85 -26.08
CA HIS A 294 14.03 3.28 -27.45
C HIS A 294 12.68 2.74 -27.90
N LYS A 295 11.57 3.48 -27.73
CA LYS A 295 10.40 3.41 -28.65
C LYS A 295 9.22 4.37 -28.45
N ARG A 296 8.41 4.41 -29.51
CA ARG A 296 7.27 5.30 -29.84
C ARG A 296 6.19 5.35 -28.75
N GLU A 297 5.58 6.52 -28.59
CA GLU A 297 4.42 6.81 -27.70
C GLU A 297 3.29 5.76 -27.78
N SER A 298 2.96 5.28 -28.98
CA SER A 298 1.90 4.28 -29.20
C SER A 298 2.18 2.93 -28.53
N THR A 299 3.46 2.54 -28.42
CA THR A 299 3.90 1.30 -27.77
C THR A 299 3.95 1.46 -26.26
N LYS A 300 4.19 2.68 -25.75
CA LYS A 300 4.10 3.00 -24.31
C LYS A 300 2.65 2.89 -23.80
N LYS A 301 1.66 3.23 -24.63
CA LYS A 301 0.23 3.19 -24.27
C LYS A 301 -0.39 1.79 -24.17
N ARG A 302 0.25 0.73 -24.68
CA ARG A 302 -0.33 -0.63 -24.70
C ARG A 302 0.03 -1.52 -23.50
N GLU A 303 0.86 -1.05 -22.56
CA GLU A 303 1.32 -1.77 -21.33
C GLU A 303 1.95 -3.17 -21.52
N ALA A 304 1.82 -3.81 -22.68
CA ALA A 304 2.23 -5.17 -22.95
C ALA A 304 3.15 -5.20 -24.18
N PHE A 305 4.42 -4.87 -23.93
CA PHE A 305 5.46 -4.62 -24.93
C PHE A 305 5.66 -5.75 -25.95
N PHE A 306 5.29 -6.98 -25.59
CA PHE A 306 5.58 -8.18 -26.37
C PHE A 306 4.36 -8.85 -27.02
N LEU A 307 3.15 -8.29 -26.89
CA LEU A 307 1.94 -8.94 -27.42
C LEU A 307 1.95 -9.06 -28.94
N ASP A 308 2.35 -8.01 -29.67
CA ASP A 308 2.43 -8.04 -31.14
C ASP A 308 3.39 -9.16 -31.63
N PHE A 309 4.38 -9.56 -30.83
CA PHE A 309 5.27 -10.68 -31.12
C PHE A 309 4.64 -12.02 -30.75
N ALA A 310 3.99 -12.10 -29.59
CA ALA A 310 3.28 -13.28 -29.14
C ALA A 310 2.21 -13.72 -30.16
N GLU A 311 1.48 -12.77 -30.77
CA GLU A 311 0.47 -13.06 -31.81
C GLU A 311 1.03 -13.86 -33.02
N LYS A 312 2.33 -13.74 -33.31
CA LYS A 312 2.98 -14.46 -34.41
C LYS A 312 3.51 -15.85 -34.01
N ILE A 313 3.72 -16.08 -32.72
CA ILE A 313 4.39 -17.26 -32.18
C ILE A 313 3.36 -18.23 -31.59
N ILE A 314 2.44 -17.73 -30.76
CA ILE A 314 1.54 -18.56 -29.96
C ILE A 314 0.60 -19.44 -30.79
N PRO A 315 0.04 -19.02 -31.95
CA PRO A 315 -0.88 -19.86 -32.72
C PRO A 315 -0.31 -21.21 -33.16
N GLN A 316 1.01 -21.40 -33.15
CA GLN A 316 1.67 -22.67 -33.50
C GLN A 316 1.86 -23.61 -32.29
N LEU A 317 1.76 -23.10 -31.07
CA LEU A 317 1.91 -23.88 -29.86
C LEU A 317 0.59 -24.55 -29.48
N THR A 318 0.60 -25.86 -29.33
CA THR A 318 -0.58 -26.65 -28.99
C THR A 318 -0.57 -27.12 -27.53
N LYS A 319 0.61 -27.28 -26.94
CA LYS A 319 0.83 -27.86 -25.61
C LYS A 319 1.62 -26.93 -24.70
N THR A 320 2.72 -26.37 -25.20
CA THR A 320 3.57 -25.43 -24.46
C THR A 320 2.80 -24.15 -24.16
N LYS A 321 2.80 -23.73 -22.90
CA LYS A 321 2.15 -22.49 -22.46
C LYS A 321 3.06 -21.31 -22.66
N ALA A 322 2.46 -20.14 -22.82
CA ALA A 322 3.20 -18.91 -23.03
C ALA A 322 2.86 -17.91 -21.96
N TYR A 323 3.91 -17.38 -21.32
CA TYR A 323 3.84 -16.24 -20.43
C TYR A 323 4.45 -15.03 -21.11
N VAL A 324 3.91 -13.85 -20.81
CA VAL A 324 4.53 -12.58 -21.19
C VAL A 324 4.87 -11.78 -19.94
N THR A 325 6.11 -11.32 -19.85
CA THR A 325 6.59 -10.51 -18.71
C THR A 325 7.13 -9.19 -19.21
N GLY A 326 6.63 -8.09 -18.62
CA GLY A 326 7.15 -6.76 -18.88
C GLY A 326 6.05 -5.73 -19.16
N GLY A 327 6.05 -4.64 -18.38
CA GLY A 327 5.18 -3.49 -18.62
C GLY A 327 3.79 -3.53 -17.99
N LEU A 328 3.24 -4.71 -17.72
CA LEU A 328 1.88 -4.85 -17.19
C LEU A 328 1.72 -4.15 -15.83
N ARG A 329 0.76 -3.21 -15.72
CA ARG A 329 0.42 -2.51 -14.48
C ARG A 329 -1.06 -2.63 -14.13
N THR A 330 -1.93 -2.66 -15.13
CA THR A 330 -3.38 -2.60 -14.92
C THR A 330 -4.06 -3.93 -15.21
N VAL A 331 -5.15 -4.23 -14.50
CA VAL A 331 -5.97 -5.43 -14.75
C VAL A 331 -6.51 -5.47 -16.19
N PRO A 332 -7.02 -4.37 -16.78
CA PRO A 332 -7.37 -4.32 -18.20
C PRO A 332 -6.25 -4.81 -19.14
N ALA A 333 -5.02 -4.32 -18.97
CA ALA A 333 -3.90 -4.74 -19.80
C ALA A 333 -3.56 -6.23 -19.61
N MET A 334 -3.61 -6.73 -18.37
CA MET A 334 -3.37 -8.14 -18.06
C MET A 334 -4.44 -9.06 -18.68
N VAL A 335 -5.72 -8.68 -18.58
CA VAL A 335 -6.83 -9.43 -19.18
C VAL A 335 -6.76 -9.38 -20.71
N GLU A 336 -6.42 -8.24 -21.30
CA GLU A 336 -6.23 -8.13 -22.74
C GLU A 336 -5.09 -9.03 -23.23
N ALA A 337 -3.97 -9.08 -22.50
CA ALA A 337 -2.85 -9.94 -22.81
C ALA A 337 -3.24 -11.44 -22.86
N LEU A 338 -4.16 -11.88 -21.99
CA LEU A 338 -4.63 -13.27 -21.97
C LEU A 338 -5.45 -13.68 -23.20
N LYS A 339 -5.84 -12.75 -24.07
CA LYS A 339 -6.41 -13.10 -25.39
C LYS A 339 -5.36 -13.69 -26.33
N THR A 340 -4.08 -13.39 -26.10
CA THR A 340 -2.95 -13.82 -26.94
C THR A 340 -2.08 -14.85 -26.24
N VAL A 341 -1.82 -14.69 -24.94
CA VAL A 341 -0.96 -15.58 -24.15
C VAL A 341 -1.73 -16.35 -23.10
N HIS A 342 -1.10 -17.37 -22.53
CA HIS A 342 -1.74 -18.25 -21.56
C HIS A 342 -1.62 -17.76 -20.11
N GLY A 343 -0.61 -16.94 -19.82
CA GLY A 343 -0.39 -16.34 -18.50
C GLY A 343 0.41 -15.06 -18.60
N ILE A 344 0.49 -14.32 -17.50
CA ILE A 344 1.19 -13.05 -17.41
C ILE A 344 2.22 -13.05 -16.28
N GLY A 345 3.34 -12.38 -16.50
CA GLY A 345 4.43 -12.26 -15.55
C GLY A 345 4.53 -10.87 -14.93
N LEU A 346 4.69 -10.82 -13.61
CA LEU A 346 4.92 -9.61 -12.83
C LEU A 346 6.28 -9.68 -12.13
N ALA A 347 7.12 -8.68 -12.39
CA ALA A 347 8.43 -8.51 -11.74
C ALA A 347 8.35 -7.41 -10.67
N ARG A 348 8.77 -6.17 -11.02
CA ARG A 348 8.77 -5.01 -10.10
C ARG A 348 7.45 -4.80 -9.30
N PRO A 349 6.24 -4.96 -9.88
CA PRO A 349 5.01 -4.88 -9.10
C PRO A 349 4.94 -5.87 -7.92
N ALA A 350 5.50 -7.08 -8.07
CA ALA A 350 5.53 -8.10 -7.03
C ALA A 350 6.49 -7.77 -5.87
N CYS A 351 7.41 -6.82 -6.06
CA CYS A 351 8.25 -6.30 -4.98
C CYS A 351 7.54 -5.23 -4.17
N ASN A 352 6.67 -4.44 -4.81
CA ASN A 352 5.94 -3.37 -4.14
C ASN A 352 4.72 -3.90 -3.37
N GLU A 353 4.06 -4.94 -3.89
CA GLU A 353 2.87 -5.53 -3.29
C GLU A 353 2.87 -7.04 -3.53
N VAL A 354 3.36 -7.80 -2.54
CA VAL A 354 3.55 -9.26 -2.66
C VAL A 354 2.24 -10.02 -2.88
N ASP A 355 1.12 -9.48 -2.40
CA ASP A 355 -0.23 -10.05 -2.50
C ASP A 355 -1.10 -9.41 -3.58
N LEU A 356 -0.48 -8.75 -4.55
CA LEU A 356 -1.18 -8.12 -5.68
C LEU A 356 -2.06 -9.11 -6.46
N PRO A 357 -1.63 -10.34 -6.81
CA PRO A 357 -2.51 -11.32 -7.47
C PRO A 357 -3.77 -11.62 -6.66
N ARG A 358 -3.62 -11.91 -5.36
CA ARG A 358 -4.72 -12.17 -4.44
C ARG A 358 -5.73 -11.01 -4.41
N LYS A 359 -5.23 -9.77 -4.30
CA LYS A 359 -6.04 -8.55 -4.29
C LYS A 359 -6.76 -8.32 -5.62
N ILE A 360 -6.09 -8.56 -6.75
CA ILE A 360 -6.72 -8.46 -8.07
C ILE A 360 -7.85 -9.48 -8.20
N ILE A 361 -7.60 -10.74 -7.86
CA ILE A 361 -8.61 -11.81 -7.95
C ILE A 361 -9.81 -11.53 -7.04
N ALA A 362 -9.57 -10.95 -5.85
CA ALA A 362 -10.61 -10.56 -4.91
C ALA A 362 -11.35 -9.25 -5.30
N GLY A 363 -10.91 -8.54 -6.34
CA GLY A 363 -11.46 -7.24 -6.73
C GLY A 363 -11.07 -6.08 -5.80
N GLU A 364 -10.06 -6.27 -4.94
CA GLU A 364 -9.53 -5.25 -4.01
C GLU A 364 -8.53 -4.30 -4.69
N ALA A 365 -7.98 -4.68 -5.84
CA ALA A 365 -7.06 -3.86 -6.64
C ALA A 365 -7.35 -4.00 -8.14
N SER A 366 -7.37 -2.88 -8.87
CA SER A 366 -7.52 -2.85 -10.33
C SER A 366 -6.21 -2.54 -11.07
N ALA A 367 -5.14 -2.24 -10.33
CA ALA A 367 -3.80 -1.99 -10.86
C ALA A 367 -2.73 -2.08 -9.77
N ALA A 368 -1.46 -2.18 -10.19
CA ALA A 368 -0.30 -2.04 -9.34
C ALA A 368 -0.21 -0.64 -8.70
N ILE A 369 0.56 -0.52 -7.63
CA ILE A 369 0.90 0.77 -7.02
C ILE A 369 1.76 1.58 -7.99
N GLU A 370 1.40 2.85 -8.20
CA GLU A 370 2.14 3.81 -9.01
C GLU A 370 3.21 4.49 -8.16
N THR A 371 4.48 4.31 -8.53
CA THR A 371 5.61 4.91 -7.81
C THR A 371 5.91 6.30 -8.34
N LEU A 372 6.44 7.17 -7.48
CA LEU A 372 6.92 8.52 -7.85
C LEU A 372 8.26 8.52 -8.61
N LEU A 373 8.82 7.35 -8.93
CA LEU A 373 10.00 7.20 -9.77
C LEU A 373 9.59 6.98 -11.22
N GLY A 374 10.34 7.56 -12.17
CA GLY A 374 10.08 7.34 -13.59
C GLY A 374 10.30 5.88 -13.97
N GLU A 375 9.29 5.24 -14.58
CA GLU A 375 9.33 3.80 -14.92
C GLU A 375 10.45 3.40 -15.89
N GLN A 376 10.91 4.38 -16.67
CA GLN A 376 11.97 4.22 -17.66
C GLN A 376 13.36 4.38 -17.03
N ASP A 377 13.45 4.86 -15.79
CA ASP A 377 14.69 4.82 -15.04
C ASP A 377 14.90 3.38 -14.52
N PHE A 378 15.40 2.53 -15.42
CA PHE A 378 15.66 1.13 -15.12
C PHE A 378 16.61 0.99 -13.93
N GLY A 379 17.66 1.82 -13.86
CA GLY A 379 18.63 1.79 -12.77
C GLY A 379 17.98 2.02 -11.41
N LEU A 380 17.25 3.13 -11.25
CA LEU A 380 16.58 3.46 -9.99
C LEU A 380 15.47 2.46 -9.64
N THR A 381 14.63 2.08 -10.60
CA THR A 381 13.51 1.16 -10.33
C THR A 381 13.98 -0.27 -10.03
N ASN A 382 15.12 -0.70 -10.59
CA ASN A 382 15.77 -1.96 -10.23
C ASN A 382 16.32 -1.91 -8.80
N MET A 383 17.00 -0.83 -8.42
CA MET A 383 17.49 -0.64 -7.06
C MET A 383 16.34 -0.59 -6.04
N LEU A 384 15.22 0.05 -6.38
CA LEU A 384 14.02 0.07 -5.55
C LEU A 384 13.45 -1.33 -5.36
N ALA A 385 13.23 -2.07 -6.45
CA ALA A 385 12.68 -3.42 -6.40
C ALA A 385 13.55 -4.37 -5.55
N GLY A 386 14.86 -4.30 -5.69
CA GLY A 386 15.78 -5.07 -4.86
C GLY A 386 15.79 -4.66 -3.39
N THR A 387 15.66 -3.37 -3.12
CA THR A 387 15.51 -2.86 -1.75
C THR A 387 14.22 -3.36 -1.11
N GLN A 388 13.11 -3.33 -1.84
CA GLN A 388 11.84 -3.88 -1.39
C GLN A 388 11.93 -5.39 -1.13
N MET A 389 12.58 -6.18 -2.01
CA MET A 389 12.85 -7.60 -1.76
C MET A 389 13.64 -7.83 -0.47
N ARG A 390 14.65 -7.01 -0.18
CA ARG A 390 15.45 -7.08 1.05
C ARG A 390 14.60 -6.78 2.29
N LEU A 391 13.72 -5.78 2.23
CA LEU A 391 12.77 -5.47 3.32
C LEU A 391 11.81 -6.65 3.56
N ILE A 392 11.23 -7.19 2.49
CA ILE A 392 10.35 -8.35 2.57
C ILE A 392 11.06 -9.55 3.17
N GLY A 393 12.30 -9.82 2.75
CA GLY A 393 13.12 -10.88 3.32
C GLY A 393 13.34 -10.73 4.83
N ARG A 394 13.38 -9.50 5.34
CA ARG A 394 13.44 -9.18 6.77
C ARG A 394 12.08 -9.09 7.47
N ASP A 395 11.03 -9.58 6.81
CA ASP A 395 9.65 -9.54 7.31
C ASP A 395 9.09 -8.12 7.52
N GLN A 396 9.58 -7.15 6.77
CA GLN A 396 9.12 -5.75 6.80
C GLN A 396 8.31 -5.41 5.55
N GLU A 397 7.27 -4.59 5.71
CA GLU A 397 6.45 -4.08 4.61
C GLU A 397 7.32 -3.41 3.53
N PRO A 398 6.98 -3.55 2.24
CA PRO A 398 7.76 -2.93 1.16
C PRO A 398 7.72 -1.41 1.27
N LEU A 399 8.79 -0.77 0.80
CA LEU A 399 8.86 0.69 0.79
C LEU A 399 7.86 1.28 -0.23
N ASP A 400 6.85 1.98 0.27
CA ASP A 400 5.79 2.60 -0.54
C ASP A 400 6.24 3.95 -1.14
N VAL A 401 6.90 3.88 -2.29
CA VAL A 401 7.41 5.05 -3.03
C VAL A 401 6.31 5.76 -3.84
N SER A 402 5.02 5.45 -3.62
CA SER A 402 3.92 6.33 -4.07
C SER A 402 3.79 7.61 -3.22
N LYS A 403 4.58 7.70 -2.13
CA LYS A 403 4.55 8.80 -1.16
C LYS A 403 5.91 9.50 -1.11
N GLU A 404 5.90 10.83 -1.20
CA GLU A 404 7.13 11.65 -1.30
C GLU A 404 8.10 11.38 -0.14
N LYS A 405 7.60 11.29 1.10
CA LYS A 405 8.42 10.98 2.29
C LYS A 405 9.28 9.71 2.10
N TYR A 406 8.70 8.65 1.53
CA TYR A 406 9.38 7.37 1.37
C TYR A 406 10.34 7.40 0.17
N LYS A 407 10.00 8.15 -0.88
CA LYS A 407 10.90 8.45 -2.00
C LYS A 407 12.15 9.19 -1.52
N ASP A 408 12.00 10.22 -0.70
CA ASP A 408 13.14 10.99 -0.18
C ASP A 408 14.07 10.13 0.68
N VAL A 409 13.49 9.28 1.55
CA VAL A 409 14.24 8.31 2.35
C VAL A 409 14.98 7.31 1.44
N PHE A 410 14.33 6.80 0.39
CA PHE A 410 14.96 5.93 -0.59
C PHE A 410 16.16 6.60 -1.25
N MET A 411 15.99 7.81 -1.79
CA MET A 411 17.06 8.53 -2.50
C MET A 411 18.24 8.85 -1.58
N LYS A 412 17.98 9.23 -0.33
CA LYS A 412 19.03 9.45 0.69
C LYS A 412 19.79 8.17 1.01
N SER A 413 19.07 7.06 1.20
CA SER A 413 19.67 5.76 1.50
C SER A 413 20.47 5.21 0.30
N LEU A 414 19.98 5.43 -0.92
CA LEU A 414 20.69 5.12 -2.16
C LEU A 414 22.04 5.85 -2.24
N GLY A 415 22.08 7.14 -1.91
CA GLY A 415 23.32 7.92 -1.89
C GLY A 415 24.37 7.34 -0.93
N LYS A 416 23.96 6.97 0.28
CA LYS A 416 24.84 6.31 1.27
C LYS A 416 25.32 4.94 0.79
N TRP A 417 24.42 4.15 0.22
CA TRP A 417 24.75 2.84 -0.32
C TRP A 417 25.76 2.96 -1.47
N ALA A 418 25.57 3.92 -2.39
CA ALA A 418 26.50 4.19 -3.48
C ALA A 418 27.89 4.61 -2.96
N GLU A 419 27.96 5.47 -1.95
CA GLU A 419 29.23 5.84 -1.31
C GLU A 419 29.90 4.62 -0.65
N ALA A 420 29.12 3.78 0.04
CA ALA A 420 29.63 2.58 0.70
C ALA A 420 30.18 1.56 -0.30
N MET A 421 29.52 1.41 -1.46
CA MET A 421 29.94 0.55 -2.57
C MET A 421 31.14 1.11 -3.31
N GLY A 422 31.24 2.44 -3.48
CA GLY A 422 32.41 3.09 -4.07
C GLY A 422 33.70 2.91 -3.25
N LYS A 423 33.58 2.63 -1.94
CA LYS A 423 34.68 2.31 -1.01
C LYS A 423 34.84 0.81 -0.75
N ASN A 424 34.21 -0.06 -1.55
CA ASN A 424 34.19 -1.51 -1.34
C ASN A 424 35.39 -2.22 -1.99
N GLU A 425 36.61 -1.82 -1.62
CA GLU A 425 37.84 -2.34 -2.24
C GLU A 425 38.05 -3.84 -2.00
N ASP A 426 37.57 -4.38 -0.87
CA ASP A 426 37.69 -5.80 -0.52
C ASP A 426 36.56 -6.67 -1.10
N GLY A 427 35.59 -6.06 -1.78
CA GLY A 427 34.45 -6.73 -2.38
C GLY A 427 33.48 -7.37 -1.37
N SER A 428 33.57 -7.06 -0.08
CA SER A 428 32.75 -7.69 0.97
C SER A 428 31.31 -7.19 1.00
N LYS A 429 31.08 -5.93 0.62
CA LYS A 429 29.72 -5.36 0.56
C LYS A 429 28.99 -5.80 -0.70
N PHE A 430 27.73 -6.21 -0.53
CA PHE A 430 26.89 -6.69 -1.62
C PHE A 430 25.40 -6.50 -1.26
N GLY A 431 24.52 -6.85 -2.19
CA GLY A 431 23.07 -6.75 -2.00
C GLY A 431 22.52 -5.37 -2.34
N TYR A 432 21.26 -5.17 -1.97
CA TYR A 432 20.52 -3.93 -2.18
C TYR A 432 20.58 -3.00 -0.96
N ILE A 433 19.89 -1.86 -1.04
CA ILE A 433 20.00 -0.75 -0.11
C ILE A 433 19.37 -1.12 1.24
N ASP A 434 20.03 -0.74 2.34
CA ASP A 434 19.43 -0.74 3.67
C ASP A 434 18.73 0.59 3.91
N ILE A 435 17.45 0.56 4.30
CA ILE A 435 16.65 1.76 4.58
C ILE A 435 16.86 2.19 6.04
N GLU A 436 17.30 3.44 6.23
CA GLU A 436 17.52 4.04 7.54
C GLU A 436 16.54 5.18 7.81
N GLY A 437 16.26 5.46 9.10
CA GLY A 437 15.49 6.64 9.50
C GLY A 437 13.99 6.56 9.23
N LEU A 438 13.47 5.35 9.02
CA LEU A 438 12.05 5.05 8.87
C LEU A 438 11.67 3.91 9.81
N ASP A 439 10.54 4.04 10.49
CA ASP A 439 9.96 2.93 11.25
C ASP A 439 9.30 1.96 10.26
N LEU A 440 9.99 0.85 9.98
CA LEU A 440 9.56 -0.17 9.04
C LEU A 440 8.66 -1.16 9.78
N HIS A 441 7.40 -1.22 9.36
CA HIS A 441 6.43 -2.09 10.01
C HIS A 441 6.62 -3.56 9.56
N PRO A 442 6.52 -4.54 10.48
CA PRO A 442 6.48 -5.94 10.11
C PRO A 442 5.27 -6.28 9.22
N PHE A 443 5.45 -7.21 8.29
CA PHE A 443 4.39 -7.73 7.44
C PHE A 443 3.20 -8.25 8.24
N GLY A 444 2.01 -7.77 7.93
CA GLY A 444 0.78 -8.27 8.55
C GLY A 444 0.64 -7.96 10.03
N LYS A 445 1.47 -7.07 10.61
CA LYS A 445 1.13 -6.47 11.91
C LYS A 445 -0.19 -5.74 11.69
N PRO A 446 -1.30 -6.15 12.36
CA PRO A 446 -2.54 -5.40 12.28
C PRO A 446 -2.19 -3.97 12.62
N ILE A 447 -2.63 -3.00 11.80
CA ILE A 447 -2.60 -1.60 12.21
C ILE A 447 -3.09 -1.59 13.66
N GLU A 448 -2.33 -0.99 14.58
CA GLU A 448 -2.65 -1.03 16.00
C GLU A 448 -4.15 -0.74 16.18
N PRO A 449 -4.92 -1.55 16.93
CA PRO A 449 -6.37 -1.36 17.03
C PRO A 449 -6.76 0.08 17.41
N SER A 450 -5.90 0.78 18.16
CA SER A 450 -5.98 2.22 18.47
C SER A 450 -5.92 3.13 17.23
N LEU A 451 -5.04 2.85 16.28
CA LEU A 451 -4.94 3.57 15.00
C LEU A 451 -6.07 3.16 14.04
N ARG A 452 -6.49 1.90 14.07
CA ARG A 452 -7.62 1.41 13.25
C ARG A 452 -8.93 2.06 13.63
N VAL A 453 -9.22 2.18 14.92
CA VAL A 453 -10.45 2.83 15.38
C VAL A 453 -10.44 4.31 14.99
N ARG A 454 -9.30 5.00 15.10
CA ARG A 454 -9.16 6.40 14.66
C ARG A 454 -9.42 6.57 13.17
N ARG A 455 -8.83 5.72 12.32
CA ARG A 455 -9.07 5.74 10.87
C ARG A 455 -10.53 5.44 10.53
N ALA A 456 -11.15 4.48 11.20
CA ALA A 456 -12.56 4.16 11.02
C ALA A 456 -13.45 5.35 11.41
N ILE A 457 -13.09 6.08 12.47
CA ILE A 457 -13.79 7.31 12.87
C ILE A 457 -13.65 8.38 11.78
N THR A 458 -12.43 8.64 11.29
CA THR A 458 -12.19 9.62 10.22
C THR A 458 -12.91 9.27 8.92
N ALA A 459 -13.06 7.97 8.61
CA ALA A 459 -13.77 7.48 7.42
C ALA A 459 -15.30 7.39 7.60
N ASN A 460 -15.82 7.76 8.79
CA ASN A 460 -17.24 7.64 9.14
C ASN A 460 -17.80 6.20 9.05
N ASP A 461 -17.05 5.17 9.48
CA ASP A 461 -17.48 3.76 9.48
C ASP A 461 -17.93 3.28 10.88
N PRO A 462 -19.23 3.41 11.24
CA PRO A 462 -19.72 3.03 12.56
C PRO A 462 -19.70 1.51 12.80
N LEU A 463 -19.81 0.69 11.75
CA LEU A 463 -19.82 -0.78 11.88
C LEU A 463 -18.42 -1.30 12.26
N LEU A 464 -17.39 -0.75 11.62
CA LEU A 464 -16.01 -1.08 11.94
C LEU A 464 -15.63 -0.56 13.33
N VAL A 465 -16.02 0.66 13.70
CA VAL A 465 -15.84 1.18 15.07
C VAL A 465 -16.48 0.24 16.08
N LYS A 466 -17.74 -0.15 15.89
CA LYS A 466 -18.46 -1.09 16.78
C LYS A 466 -17.74 -2.45 16.89
N ARG A 467 -17.26 -2.99 15.77
CA ARG A 467 -16.53 -4.27 15.73
C ARG A 467 -15.20 -4.18 16.48
N ILE A 468 -14.46 -3.08 16.31
CA ILE A 468 -13.19 -2.86 17.00
C ILE A 468 -13.43 -2.69 18.51
N LEU A 469 -14.40 -1.87 18.93
CA LEU A 469 -14.72 -1.69 20.35
C LEU A 469 -15.22 -2.96 21.02
N LYS A 470 -15.96 -3.82 20.30
CA LYS A 470 -16.35 -5.14 20.80
C LYS A 470 -15.15 -6.04 21.13
N SER A 471 -14.10 -5.98 20.32
CA SER A 471 -12.88 -6.79 20.52
C SER A 471 -11.86 -6.09 21.44
N HIS A 472 -11.90 -4.77 21.53
CA HIS A 472 -10.96 -3.95 22.30
C HIS A 472 -11.69 -2.85 23.10
N PRO A 473 -12.43 -3.20 24.18
CA PRO A 473 -13.23 -2.22 24.93
C PRO A 473 -12.41 -1.08 25.56
N ARG A 474 -11.14 -1.34 25.89
CA ARG A 474 -10.21 -0.34 26.44
C ARG A 474 -9.97 0.86 25.50
N LEU A 475 -10.27 0.69 24.21
CA LEU A 475 -10.11 1.74 23.22
C LEU A 475 -11.32 2.67 23.12
N LEU A 476 -12.30 2.58 24.02
CA LEU A 476 -13.47 3.46 23.99
C LEU A 476 -13.06 4.94 23.97
N HIS A 477 -12.21 5.36 24.92
CA HIS A 477 -11.70 6.72 24.98
C HIS A 477 -10.47 6.93 24.08
N ASN A 478 -9.48 6.01 24.16
CA ASN A 478 -8.27 5.95 23.32
C ASN A 478 -7.68 7.33 22.97
N PRO A 479 -7.18 8.13 23.94
CA PRO A 479 -6.68 9.49 23.68
C PRO A 479 -5.52 9.50 22.68
N ASP A 480 -5.42 10.55 21.87
CA ASP A 480 -4.39 10.65 20.82
C ASP A 480 -3.07 11.12 21.47
N PRO A 481 -2.02 10.28 21.50
CA PRO A 481 -0.79 10.63 22.21
C PRO A 481 0.11 11.61 21.43
N SER A 482 -0.26 12.00 20.20
CA SER A 482 0.54 12.94 19.44
C SER A 482 0.48 14.36 20.05
N PRO A 483 1.63 15.05 20.18
CA PRO A 483 1.69 16.40 20.78
C PRO A 483 0.74 17.40 20.10
N GLU A 484 0.42 17.21 18.82
CA GLU A 484 -0.44 18.10 18.05
C GLU A 484 -1.94 17.80 18.20
N ALA A 485 -2.33 16.63 18.74
CA ALA A 485 -3.72 16.17 18.79
C ALA A 485 -4.44 16.40 20.12
N LEU A 486 -3.78 17.07 21.08
CA LEU A 486 -4.34 17.56 22.34
C LEU A 486 -4.98 16.48 23.24
N SER A 487 -4.52 15.23 23.14
CA SER A 487 -5.13 14.08 23.82
C SER A 487 -6.64 13.90 23.58
N ASN A 488 -7.16 14.37 22.45
CA ASN A 488 -8.59 14.23 22.11
C ASN A 488 -9.02 12.77 22.14
N SER A 489 -10.13 12.41 22.79
CA SER A 489 -10.67 11.04 22.76
C SER A 489 -11.33 10.70 21.41
N ASN A 490 -11.76 9.45 21.24
CA ASN A 490 -12.55 9.03 20.06
C ASN A 490 -13.84 9.84 19.89
N LEU A 491 -14.55 10.18 20.98
CA LEU A 491 -15.77 10.99 20.90
C LEU A 491 -15.45 12.44 20.53
N HIS A 492 -14.33 12.99 21.02
CA HIS A 492 -13.87 14.32 20.59
C HIS A 492 -13.66 14.37 19.08
N LEU A 493 -12.97 13.37 18.52
CA LEU A 493 -12.73 13.27 17.08
C LEU A 493 -14.04 13.10 16.29
N ALA A 494 -14.92 12.21 16.72
CA ALA A 494 -16.21 12.02 16.06
C ALA A 494 -17.07 13.30 16.10
N ALA A 495 -17.05 14.01 17.23
CA ALA A 495 -17.81 15.24 17.45
C ALA A 495 -17.26 16.41 16.64
N SER A 496 -15.93 16.58 16.54
CA SER A 496 -15.33 17.63 15.71
C SER A 496 -15.55 17.42 14.22
N LEU A 497 -15.75 16.17 13.78
CA LEU A 497 -16.03 15.82 12.39
C LEU A 497 -17.54 15.76 12.05
N GLY A 498 -18.42 15.84 13.04
CA GLY A 498 -19.87 15.79 12.83
C GLY A 498 -20.42 14.38 12.56
N HIS A 499 -19.69 13.33 12.93
CA HIS A 499 -20.04 11.94 12.62
C HIS A 499 -21.06 11.36 13.62
N LEU A 500 -22.34 11.75 13.49
CA LEU A 500 -23.43 11.31 14.37
C LEU A 500 -23.53 9.77 14.55
N PRO A 501 -23.43 8.93 13.50
CA PRO A 501 -23.54 7.47 13.66
C PRO A 501 -22.47 6.90 14.60
N ILE A 502 -21.25 7.43 14.54
CA ILE A 502 -20.16 7.03 15.42
C ILE A 502 -20.36 7.59 16.83
N ALA A 503 -20.78 8.85 16.96
CA ALA A 503 -21.07 9.44 18.27
C ALA A 503 -22.13 8.61 19.04
N LYS A 504 -23.18 8.15 18.35
CA LYS A 504 -24.17 7.20 18.90
C LYS A 504 -23.52 5.92 19.40
N VAL A 505 -22.70 5.27 18.57
CA VAL A 505 -21.98 4.05 18.94
C VAL A 505 -21.13 4.26 20.20
N LEU A 506 -20.34 5.34 20.26
CA LEU A 506 -19.45 5.61 21.39
C LEU A 506 -20.22 5.88 22.70
N VAL A 507 -21.26 6.72 22.64
CA VAL A 507 -22.09 7.04 23.81
C VAL A 507 -22.87 5.82 24.28
N ASP A 508 -23.42 5.01 23.38
CA ASP A 508 -24.12 3.76 23.73
C ASP A 508 -23.18 2.71 24.36
N HIS A 509 -21.87 2.80 24.15
CA HIS A 509 -20.85 1.98 24.84
C HIS A 509 -20.37 2.60 26.16
N GLY A 510 -20.97 3.70 26.61
CA GLY A 510 -20.68 4.32 27.91
C GLY A 510 -19.50 5.30 27.91
N HIS A 511 -19.14 5.89 26.75
CA HIS A 511 -18.00 6.82 26.68
C HIS A 511 -18.12 8.02 27.65
N GLU A 512 -19.33 8.48 27.97
CA GLU A 512 -19.54 9.64 28.85
C GLU A 512 -19.87 9.27 30.31
N HIS A 513 -19.65 8.02 30.73
CA HIS A 513 -19.93 7.56 32.09
C HIS A 513 -18.63 7.24 32.87
N PRO A 514 -18.50 7.65 34.15
CA PRO A 514 -19.46 8.42 34.95
C PRO A 514 -19.43 9.93 34.67
N ASP A 515 -18.34 10.41 34.08
CA ASP A 515 -18.10 11.81 33.76
C ASP A 515 -17.68 11.96 32.28
N PRO A 516 -17.90 13.13 31.67
CA PRO A 516 -17.46 13.39 30.30
C PRO A 516 -15.94 13.32 30.19
N ALA A 517 -15.44 12.74 29.09
CA ALA A 517 -14.01 12.78 28.80
C ALA A 517 -13.57 14.21 28.49
N LEU A 518 -12.37 14.57 28.94
CA LEU A 518 -11.78 15.90 28.73
C LEU A 518 -10.46 15.77 27.97
N ASN A 519 -10.21 16.67 27.02
CA ASN A 519 -8.92 16.81 26.34
C ASN A 519 -7.95 17.70 27.16
N GLU A 520 -6.74 17.97 26.65
CA GLU A 520 -5.73 18.78 27.34
C GLU A 520 -6.16 20.23 27.64
N HIS A 521 -7.16 20.74 26.92
CA HIS A 521 -7.76 22.05 27.17
C HIS A 521 -9.00 21.97 28.06
N HIS A 522 -9.24 20.83 28.70
CA HIS A 522 -10.45 20.53 29.46
C HIS A 522 -11.75 20.74 28.65
N GLN A 523 -11.68 20.61 27.33
CA GLN A 523 -12.87 20.69 26.49
C GLN A 523 -13.62 19.36 26.49
N THR A 524 -14.93 19.41 26.33
CA THR A 524 -15.78 18.24 26.10
C THR A 524 -16.00 18.02 24.60
N ALA A 525 -16.44 16.83 24.21
CA ALA A 525 -16.86 16.56 22.83
C ALA A 525 -18.00 17.50 22.36
N LEU A 526 -18.92 17.87 23.27
CA LEU A 526 -19.99 18.83 22.99
C LEU A 526 -19.43 20.22 22.62
N MET A 527 -18.38 20.70 23.29
CA MET A 527 -17.75 21.98 22.96
C MET A 527 -17.15 21.97 21.55
N LEU A 528 -16.49 20.87 21.15
CA LEU A 528 -15.92 20.73 19.81
C LEU A 528 -16.99 20.68 18.72
N ALA A 529 -18.07 19.92 18.94
CA ALA A 529 -19.21 19.89 18.02
C ALA A 529 -19.91 21.26 17.94
N ALA A 530 -20.05 21.96 19.07
CA ALA A 530 -20.66 23.28 19.13
C ALA A 530 -19.82 24.35 18.41
N ALA A 531 -18.49 24.34 18.58
CA ALA A 531 -17.56 25.23 17.88
C ALA A 531 -17.56 25.01 16.36
N ALA A 532 -17.73 23.76 15.92
CA ALA A 532 -17.74 23.37 14.51
C ALA A 532 -19.13 23.46 13.85
N GLY A 533 -20.22 23.66 14.61
CA GLY A 533 -21.57 23.83 14.07
C GLY A 533 -22.32 22.52 13.77
N HIS A 534 -21.87 21.40 14.33
CA HIS A 534 -22.42 20.06 14.05
C HIS A 534 -23.74 19.80 14.78
N THR A 535 -24.81 20.40 14.25
CA THR A 535 -26.15 20.47 14.86
C THR A 535 -26.70 19.12 15.32
N GLU A 536 -26.59 18.07 14.50
CA GLU A 536 -27.14 16.75 14.85
C GLU A 536 -26.39 16.08 16.01
N VAL A 537 -25.06 16.22 16.05
CA VAL A 537 -24.24 15.70 17.15
C VAL A 537 -24.53 16.47 18.44
N VAL A 538 -24.65 17.80 18.35
CA VAL A 538 -25.03 18.65 19.49
C VAL A 538 -26.38 18.23 20.06
N HIS A 539 -27.41 18.08 19.22
CA HIS A 539 -28.74 17.64 19.65
C HIS A 539 -28.65 16.30 20.39
N PHE A 540 -27.98 15.32 19.79
CA PHE A 540 -27.83 13.99 20.38
C PHE A 540 -27.11 14.01 21.74
N LEU A 541 -26.01 14.77 21.86
CA LEU A 541 -25.27 14.88 23.11
C LEU A 541 -26.06 15.66 24.19
N CYS A 542 -26.82 16.69 23.83
CA CYS A 542 -27.70 17.40 24.76
C CYS A 542 -28.82 16.51 25.29
N GLU A 543 -29.41 15.67 24.44
CA GLU A 543 -30.46 14.73 24.82
C GLU A 543 -29.94 13.65 25.79
N ARG A 544 -28.73 13.11 25.55
CA ARG A 544 -28.15 12.04 26.38
C ARG A 544 -27.41 12.54 27.61
N THR A 545 -26.78 13.72 27.54
CA THR A 545 -25.84 14.23 28.55
C THR A 545 -26.02 15.74 28.81
N PRO A 546 -27.20 16.22 29.21
CA PRO A 546 -27.47 17.66 29.36
C PRO A 546 -26.59 18.35 30.43
N HIS A 547 -26.11 17.59 31.42
CA HIS A 547 -25.23 18.11 32.48
C HIS A 547 -23.87 18.63 31.96
N VAL A 548 -23.44 18.25 30.74
CA VAL A 548 -22.16 18.68 30.16
C VAL A 548 -22.22 20.06 29.50
N ILE A 549 -23.41 20.61 29.26
CA ILE A 549 -23.63 21.89 28.56
C ILE A 549 -22.88 23.05 29.24
N LEU A 550 -22.87 23.07 30.57
CA LEU A 550 -22.28 24.14 31.38
C LEU A 550 -20.87 23.82 31.90
N ARG A 551 -20.28 22.68 31.49
CA ARG A 551 -18.88 22.38 31.79
C ARG A 551 -17.98 23.42 31.15
N ARG A 552 -16.79 23.61 31.72
CA ARG A 552 -15.89 24.69 31.38
C ARG A 552 -14.52 24.18 30.96
N ASP A 553 -13.99 24.75 29.89
CA ASP A 553 -12.62 24.54 29.43
C ASP A 553 -11.61 25.28 30.33
N ILE A 554 -10.31 25.17 30.01
CA ILE A 554 -9.24 25.89 30.74
C ILE A 554 -9.40 27.42 30.76
N ARG A 555 -10.15 27.99 29.82
CA ARG A 555 -10.47 29.42 29.72
C ARG A 555 -11.82 29.77 30.35
N TRP A 556 -12.46 28.82 31.03
CA TRP A 556 -13.78 28.95 31.64
C TRP A 556 -14.94 29.11 30.65
N ARG A 557 -14.73 28.70 29.40
CA ARG A 557 -15.74 28.75 28.34
C ARG A 557 -16.55 27.46 28.32
N ASP A 558 -17.84 27.61 28.08
CA ASP A 558 -18.78 26.49 27.92
C ASP A 558 -19.23 26.34 26.46
N ALA A 559 -20.03 25.30 26.16
CA ALA A 559 -20.48 25.02 24.80
C ALA A 559 -21.33 26.16 24.21
N ILE A 560 -22.02 26.93 25.05
CA ILE A 560 -22.83 28.09 24.63
C ILE A 560 -21.92 29.21 24.12
N MET A 561 -20.82 29.47 24.81
CA MET A 561 -19.81 30.45 24.37
C MET A 561 -19.12 30.01 23.07
N GLU A 562 -18.79 28.73 22.93
CA GLU A 562 -18.16 28.20 21.70
C GLU A 562 -19.10 28.27 20.48
N ALA A 563 -20.37 27.89 20.65
CA ALA A 563 -21.40 28.07 19.60
C ALA A 563 -21.56 29.54 19.20
N SER A 564 -21.56 30.44 20.20
CA SER A 564 -21.72 31.88 19.99
C SER A 564 -20.53 32.51 19.27
N ARG A 565 -19.31 32.04 19.60
CA ARG A 565 -18.06 32.41 18.93
C ARG A 565 -18.06 31.96 17.47
N GLY A 566 -18.48 30.71 17.21
CA GLY A 566 -18.55 30.14 15.86
C GLY A 566 -19.72 30.64 15.00
N GLY A 567 -20.70 31.33 15.60
CA GLY A 567 -21.86 31.87 14.88
C GLY A 567 -22.98 30.87 14.62
N HIS A 568 -22.98 29.75 15.34
CA HIS A 568 -23.87 28.62 15.09
C HIS A 568 -25.19 28.78 15.85
N ASP A 569 -26.11 29.58 15.30
CA ASP A 569 -27.37 29.93 15.95
C ASP A 569 -28.27 28.72 16.26
N THR A 570 -28.41 27.77 15.34
CA THR A 570 -29.20 26.55 15.57
C THR A 570 -28.65 25.70 16.72
N VAL A 571 -27.32 25.55 16.78
CA VAL A 571 -26.62 24.88 17.88
C VAL A 571 -26.91 25.60 19.21
N LEU A 572 -26.82 26.94 19.21
CA LEU A 572 -27.12 27.74 20.39
C LEU A 572 -28.56 27.55 20.87
N GLN A 573 -29.54 27.55 19.97
CA GLN A 573 -30.94 27.31 20.32
C GLN A 573 -31.15 25.94 20.97
N ILE A 574 -30.50 24.89 20.44
CA ILE A 574 -30.53 23.55 21.03
C ILE A 574 -29.91 23.57 22.43
N LEU A 575 -28.72 24.13 22.59
CA LEU A 575 -28.04 24.21 23.90
C LEU A 575 -28.91 24.93 24.95
N LEU A 576 -29.52 26.06 24.59
CA LEU A 576 -30.40 26.82 25.49
C LEU A 576 -31.71 26.11 25.81
N THR A 577 -32.15 25.17 24.96
CA THR A 577 -33.35 24.37 25.20
C THR A 577 -33.10 23.27 26.23
N TYR A 578 -31.93 22.61 26.17
CA TYR A 578 -31.60 21.46 27.03
C TYR A 578 -30.82 21.83 28.30
N VAL A 579 -30.43 23.09 28.48
CA VAL A 579 -29.61 23.50 29.63
C VAL A 579 -30.37 23.37 30.97
N PRO A 580 -29.84 22.63 31.98
CA PRO A 580 -30.58 22.32 33.21
C PRO A 580 -30.98 23.54 34.06
N GLU A 581 -30.12 24.57 34.12
CA GLU A 581 -30.34 25.78 34.92
C GLU A 581 -31.24 26.82 34.21
N GLY A 582 -31.69 26.51 32.99
CA GLY A 582 -32.50 27.38 32.15
C GLY A 582 -31.68 28.41 31.36
N ALA A 583 -32.21 28.80 30.19
CA ALA A 583 -31.53 29.66 29.23
C ALA A 583 -31.06 31.00 29.83
N ARG A 584 -31.88 31.63 30.68
CA ARG A 584 -31.58 32.94 31.27
C ARG A 584 -30.37 32.91 32.20
N ALA A 585 -30.21 31.88 33.02
CA ALA A 585 -29.05 31.75 33.89
C ALA A 585 -27.79 31.42 33.08
N ALA A 586 -27.94 30.53 32.10
CA ALA A 586 -26.84 30.08 31.26
C ALA A 586 -26.16 31.21 30.47
N VAL A 587 -26.93 32.13 29.86
CA VAL A 587 -26.38 33.25 29.07
C VAL A 587 -25.68 34.33 29.89
N GLN A 588 -25.76 34.27 31.22
CA GLN A 588 -25.10 35.21 32.14
C GLN A 588 -23.72 34.73 32.59
N ARG A 589 -23.36 33.48 32.26
CA ARG A 589 -22.05 32.93 32.56
C ARG A 589 -20.98 33.65 31.75
N ALA A 590 -19.79 33.69 32.32
CA ALA A 590 -18.63 34.33 31.72
C ALA A 590 -17.39 33.43 31.76
N ASP A 591 -16.46 33.69 30.85
CA ASP A 591 -15.12 33.10 30.80
C ASP A 591 -14.18 33.74 31.86
N LEU A 592 -12.90 33.39 31.83
CA LEU A 592 -11.89 33.93 32.77
C LEU A 592 -11.76 35.45 32.72
N ASP A 593 -11.97 36.04 31.55
CA ASP A 593 -11.84 37.46 31.31
C ASP A 593 -13.16 38.22 31.55
N GLY A 594 -14.22 37.53 31.99
CA GLY A 594 -15.53 38.11 32.20
C GLY A 594 -16.36 38.29 30.92
N ASN A 595 -15.94 37.72 29.79
CA ASN A 595 -16.69 37.72 28.54
C ASN A 595 -17.85 36.72 28.60
N THR A 596 -19.05 37.18 28.29
CA THR A 596 -20.23 36.33 28.13
C THR A 596 -20.35 35.82 26.68
N ALA A 597 -21.25 34.88 26.44
CA ALA A 597 -21.60 34.43 25.08
C ALA A 597 -21.94 35.61 24.14
N LEU A 598 -22.54 36.68 24.67
CA LEU A 598 -22.89 37.89 23.90
C LEU A 598 -21.64 38.66 23.43
N HIS A 599 -20.57 38.68 24.24
CA HIS A 599 -19.29 39.28 23.85
C HIS A 599 -18.68 38.53 22.66
N PHE A 600 -18.64 37.19 22.72
CA PHE A 600 -18.12 36.36 21.64
C PHE A 600 -18.92 36.47 20.34
N ALA A 601 -20.25 36.55 20.44
CA ALA A 601 -21.12 36.74 19.29
C ALA A 601 -20.87 38.11 18.62
N SER A 602 -20.70 39.16 19.45
CA SER A 602 -20.43 40.51 18.97
C SER A 602 -19.05 40.65 18.32
N SER A 603 -18.03 40.04 18.94
CA SER A 603 -16.64 40.05 18.45
C SER A 603 -16.41 39.34 17.13
N ASN A 604 -17.37 38.53 16.69
CA ASN A 604 -17.34 37.84 15.40
C ASN A 604 -18.46 38.31 14.45
N GLY A 605 -19.29 39.28 14.87
CA GLY A 605 -20.36 39.83 14.04
C GLY A 605 -21.54 38.88 13.80
N ASN A 606 -21.78 37.93 14.71
CA ASN A 606 -22.78 36.87 14.55
C ASN A 606 -24.21 37.36 14.86
N LEU A 607 -24.86 38.01 13.90
CA LEU A 607 -26.13 38.73 14.10
C LEU A 607 -27.28 37.85 14.65
N LEU A 608 -27.47 36.63 14.10
CA LEU A 608 -28.53 35.73 14.56
C LEU A 608 -28.32 35.30 16.02
N VAL A 609 -27.08 34.95 16.35
CA VAL A 609 -26.67 34.59 17.72
C VAL A 609 -26.93 35.74 18.69
N LEU A 610 -26.60 36.99 18.33
CA LEU A 610 -26.88 38.17 19.16
C LEU A 610 -28.38 38.28 19.48
N ARG A 611 -29.23 38.08 18.48
CA ARG A 611 -30.70 38.09 18.66
C ARG A 611 -31.16 36.97 19.60
N THR A 612 -30.66 35.76 19.39
CA THR A 612 -31.03 34.58 20.21
C THR A 612 -30.60 34.76 21.66
N LEU A 613 -29.38 35.24 21.91
CA LEU A 613 -28.86 35.50 23.25
C LEU A 613 -29.66 36.59 23.98
N LEU A 614 -29.98 37.69 23.32
CA LEU A 614 -30.80 38.75 23.91
C LEU A 614 -32.24 38.30 24.18
N ALA A 615 -32.81 37.49 23.30
CA ALA A 615 -34.12 36.87 23.51
C ALA A 615 -34.12 35.90 24.71
N ALA A 616 -33.02 35.17 24.92
CA ALA A 616 -32.80 34.32 26.08
C ALA A 616 -32.50 35.10 27.39
N GLY A 617 -32.32 36.43 27.29
CA GLY A 617 -32.14 37.32 28.43
C GLY A 617 -30.70 37.63 28.79
N ALA A 618 -29.77 37.58 27.83
CA ALA A 618 -28.40 38.05 28.01
C ALA A 618 -28.36 39.54 28.41
N ASP A 619 -27.39 39.90 29.25
CA ASP A 619 -27.19 41.28 29.70
C ASP A 619 -26.23 42.00 28.74
N ALA A 620 -26.75 42.99 28.01
CA ALA A 620 -25.99 43.78 27.06
C ALA A 620 -25.02 44.76 27.72
N GLU A 621 -25.31 45.17 28.96
CA GLU A 621 -24.51 46.14 29.72
C GLU A 621 -23.46 45.47 30.60
N ARG A 622 -23.41 44.12 30.59
CA ARG A 622 -22.39 43.36 31.32
C ARG A 622 -21.00 43.76 30.83
N ARG A 623 -20.16 44.19 31.77
CA ARG A 623 -18.76 44.54 31.52
C ARG A 623 -17.82 43.41 31.92
N ASN A 624 -16.83 43.17 31.08
CA ASN A 624 -15.75 42.23 31.35
C ASN A 624 -14.62 42.89 32.19
N VAL A 625 -13.50 42.20 32.40
CA VAL A 625 -12.39 42.73 33.23
C VAL A 625 -11.74 44.00 32.68
N TRP A 626 -11.89 44.29 31.39
CA TRP A 626 -11.42 45.53 30.75
C TRP A 626 -12.49 46.62 30.70
N SER A 627 -13.60 46.45 31.44
CA SER A 627 -14.75 47.36 31.43
C SER A 627 -15.45 47.49 30.08
N TRP A 628 -15.25 46.54 29.16
CA TRP A 628 -15.88 46.53 27.84
C TRP A 628 -17.19 45.77 27.89
N THR A 629 -18.21 46.29 27.19
CA THR A 629 -19.47 45.59 26.96
C THR A 629 -19.40 44.80 25.65
N ALA A 630 -20.41 43.96 25.39
CA ALA A 630 -20.51 43.26 24.12
C ALA A 630 -20.52 44.24 22.92
N MET A 631 -21.10 45.43 23.08
CA MET A 631 -21.10 46.46 22.03
C MET A 631 -19.69 46.97 21.72
N SER A 632 -18.84 47.13 22.74
CA SER A 632 -17.43 47.51 22.56
C SER A 632 -16.60 46.47 21.80
N TYR A 633 -17.04 45.21 21.80
CA TYR A 633 -16.41 44.13 21.04
C TYR A 633 -16.86 44.04 19.58
N SER A 634 -17.81 44.85 19.11
CA SER A 634 -18.44 44.68 17.80
C SER A 634 -17.40 44.61 16.67
N ALA A 635 -17.36 43.47 15.97
CA ALA A 635 -16.42 43.25 14.87
C ALA A 635 -16.60 44.23 13.70
N THR A 636 -17.83 44.73 13.53
CA THR A 636 -18.22 45.62 12.43
C THR A 636 -19.23 46.66 12.90
N VAL A 637 -19.29 47.79 12.18
CA VAL A 637 -20.31 48.83 12.37
C VAL A 637 -21.72 48.25 12.22
N GLN A 638 -21.91 47.29 11.32
CA GLN A 638 -23.20 46.62 11.13
C GLN A 638 -23.61 45.84 12.38
N ALA A 639 -22.71 45.06 12.97
CA ALA A 639 -22.98 44.30 14.18
C ALA A 639 -23.26 45.23 15.38
N GLU A 640 -22.54 46.33 15.50
CA GLU A 640 -22.76 47.35 16.53
C GLU A 640 -24.15 47.98 16.41
N VAL A 641 -24.50 48.48 15.21
CA VAL A 641 -25.80 49.09 14.92
C VAL A 641 -26.94 48.09 15.13
N TYR A 642 -26.74 46.85 14.70
CA TYR A 642 -27.74 45.79 14.87
C TYR A 642 -27.95 45.44 16.35
N LEU A 643 -26.86 45.27 17.11
CA LEU A 643 -26.90 45.00 18.55
C LEU A 643 -27.60 46.14 19.29
N LYS A 644 -27.27 47.39 18.98
CA LYS A 644 -27.93 48.58 19.54
C LYS A 644 -29.42 48.62 19.25
N GLY A 645 -29.83 48.24 18.04
CA GLY A 645 -31.23 48.10 17.66
C GLY A 645 -31.96 47.03 18.48
N LEU A 646 -31.32 45.86 18.66
CA LEU A 646 -31.89 44.76 19.45
C LEU A 646 -32.03 45.11 20.95
N VAL A 647 -31.06 45.81 21.54
CA VAL A 647 -31.11 46.24 22.94
C VAL A 647 -32.30 47.18 23.17
N THR A 648 -32.44 48.21 22.34
CA THR A 648 -33.59 49.14 22.38
C THR A 648 -34.93 48.39 22.28
N GLU A 649 -35.01 47.39 21.40
CA GLU A 649 -36.21 46.57 21.21
C GLU A 649 -36.53 45.71 22.45
N VAL A 650 -35.52 45.12 23.08
CA VAL A 650 -35.69 44.31 24.30
C VAL A 650 -36.14 45.18 25.47
N GLU A 651 -35.56 46.37 25.63
CA GLU A 651 -35.98 47.34 26.66
C GLU A 651 -37.43 47.79 26.47
N ARG A 652 -37.80 48.14 25.24
CA ARG A 652 -39.19 48.48 24.88
C ARG A 652 -40.15 47.34 25.23
N ARG A 653 -39.80 46.09 24.91
CA ARG A 653 -40.61 44.91 25.28
C ARG A 653 -40.69 44.68 26.79
N LYS A 654 -39.63 44.97 27.55
CA LYS A 654 -39.64 44.88 29.02
C LYS A 654 -40.59 45.91 29.61
N MET A 655 -40.57 47.15 29.14
CA MET A 655 -41.49 48.21 29.59
C MET A 655 -42.95 47.83 29.32
N VAL A 656 -43.28 47.39 28.09
CA VAL A 656 -44.63 46.93 27.74
C VAL A 656 -45.08 45.75 28.60
N ARG A 657 -44.20 44.77 28.88
CA ARG A 657 -44.54 43.66 29.79
C ARG A 657 -44.80 44.14 31.21
N GLN A 658 -44.01 45.08 31.73
CA GLN A 658 -44.22 45.66 33.06
C GLN A 658 -45.55 46.42 33.15
N GLU A 659 -45.89 47.21 32.12
CA GLU A 659 -47.19 47.89 32.02
C GLU A 659 -48.35 46.89 32.00
N VAL A 660 -48.25 45.81 31.20
CA VAL A 660 -49.26 44.74 31.15
C VAL A 660 -49.38 44.01 32.48
N GLU A 661 -48.27 43.75 33.18
CA GLU A 661 -48.26 43.11 34.51
C GLU A 661 -48.90 44.03 35.56
N GLN A 662 -48.61 45.34 35.53
CA GLN A 662 -49.23 46.36 36.39
C GLN A 662 -50.74 46.49 36.11
N LEU A 663 -51.16 46.44 34.84
CA LEU A 663 -52.57 46.40 34.45
C LEU A 663 -53.26 45.12 34.92
N LYS A 664 -52.64 43.95 34.77
CA LYS A 664 -53.17 42.66 35.28
C LYS A 664 -53.31 42.64 36.80
N ASN A 665 -52.35 43.21 37.52
CA ASN A 665 -52.41 43.34 38.98
C ASN A 665 -53.47 44.33 39.43
N SER A 666 -53.68 45.42 38.68
CA SER A 666 -54.75 46.39 38.93
C SER A 666 -56.16 45.80 38.66
N VAL A 667 -56.30 44.97 37.62
CA VAL A 667 -57.57 44.26 37.31
C VAL A 667 -57.86 43.15 38.32
N LYS A 668 -56.85 42.39 38.79
CA LYS A 668 -57.01 41.43 39.91
C LYS A 668 -57.38 42.14 41.22
N GLY A 669 -56.84 43.34 41.46
CA GLY A 669 -57.24 44.20 42.58
C GLY A 669 -58.68 44.71 42.48
N ALA A 670 -59.17 45.01 41.27
CA ALA A 670 -60.55 45.45 41.04
C ALA A 670 -61.58 44.30 41.14
N ALA A 671 -61.22 43.06 40.77
CA ALA A 671 -62.07 41.87 40.93
C ALA A 671 -62.26 41.45 42.39
N SER A 672 -61.35 41.83 43.30
CA SER A 672 -61.47 41.64 44.76
C SER A 672 -62.51 42.58 45.41
N ILE A 673 -62.93 43.65 44.72
CA ILE A 673 -63.76 44.74 45.30
C ILE A 673 -65.25 44.64 44.89
N LYS A 674 -65.67 43.59 44.17
CA LYS A 674 -67.10 43.32 43.90
C LYS A 674 -67.51 41.91 44.29
N GLY A 675 -67.73 41.72 45.59
CA GLY A 675 -68.35 40.53 46.18
C GLY A 675 -69.19 40.88 47.40
N GLY A 676 -70.30 41.61 47.18
CA GLY A 676 -71.34 41.86 48.19
C GLY A 676 -72.57 40.99 47.94
N ALA A 677 -72.60 39.84 48.63
CA ALA A 677 -73.70 38.95 49.01
C ALA A 677 -75.00 38.89 48.17
N VAL A 678 -75.26 37.70 47.61
CA VAL A 678 -76.59 37.05 47.71
C VAL A 678 -76.38 35.66 48.28
N ARG A 679 -77.14 35.38 49.34
CA ARG A 679 -77.12 34.19 50.19
C ARG A 679 -77.91 33.06 49.52
N VAL A 680 -77.31 31.88 49.36
CA VAL A 680 -78.03 30.62 49.19
C VAL A 680 -77.45 29.64 50.23
N VAL A 681 -78.36 28.98 50.93
CA VAL A 681 -78.16 28.15 52.12
C VAL A 681 -77.45 26.84 51.77
N GLU A 682 -76.61 26.37 52.69
CA GLU A 682 -75.85 25.11 52.66
C GLU A 682 -76.75 23.87 52.69
N GLU A 683 -76.34 22.81 52.00
CA GLU A 683 -76.52 21.44 52.48
C GLU A 683 -75.20 20.67 52.25
N ASP A 684 -74.61 20.22 53.35
CA ASP A 684 -73.49 19.29 53.44
C ASP A 684 -73.89 17.93 52.87
N VAL A 685 -73.04 17.35 52.02
CA VAL A 685 -72.87 15.89 51.92
C VAL A 685 -71.41 15.57 51.57
N GLU A 686 -70.70 14.96 52.53
CA GLU A 686 -69.51 14.13 52.32
C GLU A 686 -69.82 13.00 51.33
N VAL A 687 -68.97 12.74 50.33
CA VAL A 687 -68.64 11.36 49.90
C VAL A 687 -67.23 11.31 49.33
N GLU A 688 -66.56 10.24 49.72
CA GLU A 688 -65.23 9.70 49.41
C GLU A 688 -64.88 9.52 47.91
N ASP A 689 -63.57 9.26 47.74
CA ASP A 689 -62.76 8.77 46.60
C ASP A 689 -62.17 9.75 45.57
#